data_AF-A0A016SRB3-F1
#
_entry.id   AF-A0A016SRB3-F1
#
_cell.length_a   1.000
_cell.length_b   1.000
_cell.length_c   1.000
_cell.angle_alpha   90.00
_cell.angle_beta   90.00
_cell.angle_gamma   90.00
#
_symmetry.space_group_name_H-M   'P 1'
#
loop_
_entity.id
_entity.type
_entity.pdbx_description
1 polymer ?
#
loop_
_entity_poly.entity_id
_entity_poly.type
_entity_poly.pdbx_seq_one_letter_code
_entity_poly.pdbx_strand_id
1 'polypeptide(L)'
;MVSEITEPAPSLLWVTTYAYYYFLLGNALQCHSKVKQPAQLGAIHLQAPNSSHFDLFENGASVAFVPVEVPQWDCYDEKVEDMFLPSTYGTRWSPAFKMAPDVDQTQVTTALNQLVQLDSRLDSDTVINYQNMASHKDFSHDNAPKPLFTSANENAMNGPTYKAMSNLITFYNNPDADTAEAMTPAWETSISAFLDTVVQTPVMKSAQSFLVGQGLASSDATTFKNQLHSLWFTMYARSTAAGSSGFEALFGGEVQNNNVIRFGNWLRFYQQEKGGQLNYHGWFEREVGVALSLQFSWNNWQALEFSMLLNSSPEFEMAAYTVCALTGGECKLTIKGQQVTIIAKTLTVNNVVTIDDCHPSLSSSGAVTQKPQSGTTKPSKPSDAKLQDLVNKMRAADVDKAGPGDYKLDWGSKETGTSDNSKNDLFVYVNETLYQRPVYANFITVVQKNLFTPDVCKAEASMSGFRKSQIQLMLDTWTSTQVFNLAFQFLKDNGNKHATDLDTFKTFLFNLWFGTYSRCNGPDGSSGFEHVFIGEWKSGTVDGQHSWVTYYNFQKADKINYHGYYSYVADLTGTFQYVWANQMKKKGGFLIGTSPAFDFSLFTVCSLMYSGNEGCRYSIDGHPLAVTSYTQSCDAGTCLSTSYPVD
;
A
#
# COMPACT_ATOMS: atom_id res chain seq x y z
N MET A 1 -10.67 38.56 68.47
CA MET A 1 -9.50 37.66 68.62
C MET A 1 -9.98 36.48 69.44
N VAL A 2 -9.74 35.26 68.96
CA VAL A 2 -10.35 33.99 69.41
C VAL A 2 -11.82 33.81 68.99
N SER A 3 -12.14 32.53 68.66
CA SER A 3 -13.44 31.85 68.60
C SER A 3 -14.34 32.16 67.38
N GLU A 4 -15.23 31.29 66.90
CA GLU A 4 -15.60 29.90 67.19
C GLU A 4 -16.56 29.43 66.08
N ILE A 5 -16.77 28.11 66.06
CA ILE A 5 -17.73 27.31 65.29
C ILE A 5 -19.18 27.83 65.45
N THR A 6 -20.02 27.69 64.40
CA THR A 6 -21.39 27.11 64.47
C THR A 6 -22.10 27.17 63.11
N GLU A 7 -22.48 26.01 62.57
CA GLU A 7 -23.72 25.86 61.77
C GLU A 7 -24.94 26.08 62.67
N PRO A 8 -26.11 26.41 62.08
CA PRO A 8 -27.17 25.39 62.08
C PRO A 8 -28.07 25.40 60.83
N ALA A 9 -28.44 24.21 60.34
CA ALA A 9 -29.74 23.95 59.68
C ALA A 9 -30.86 23.91 60.74
N PRO A 10 -32.15 24.10 60.40
CA PRO A 10 -32.97 22.91 60.08
C PRO A 10 -34.26 23.11 59.22
N SER A 11 -34.66 22.03 58.54
CA SER A 11 -36.04 21.45 58.43
C SER A 11 -37.10 22.17 57.55
N LEU A 12 -38.02 21.53 56.81
CA LEU A 12 -38.77 20.28 56.98
C LEU A 12 -39.34 19.76 55.62
N LEU A 13 -39.35 18.42 55.42
CA LEU A 13 -40.37 17.52 54.82
C LEU A 13 -41.03 17.84 53.43
N TRP A 14 -41.28 16.94 52.47
CA TRP A 14 -41.75 15.53 52.46
C TRP A 14 -41.23 14.81 51.18
N VAL A 15 -40.59 13.64 51.28
CA VAL A 15 -41.11 12.28 51.00
C VAL A 15 -41.41 11.95 49.51
N THR A 16 -40.51 11.12 48.96
CA THR A 16 -40.68 10.09 47.90
C THR A 16 -41.26 10.52 46.54
N THR A 17 -40.72 10.11 45.40
CA THR A 17 -40.68 8.71 44.92
C THR A 17 -39.74 8.59 43.71
N TYR A 18 -39.29 7.36 43.49
CA TYR A 18 -38.39 6.83 42.47
C TYR A 18 -38.68 7.17 40.99
N ALA A 19 -37.61 6.93 40.22
CA ALA A 19 -37.57 6.24 38.92
C ALA A 19 -37.34 7.08 37.66
N TYR A 20 -36.21 6.77 37.04
CA TYR A 20 -35.83 6.95 35.65
C TYR A 20 -36.96 6.71 34.66
N TYR A 21 -37.06 7.56 33.63
CA TYR A 21 -37.48 7.15 32.29
C TYR A 21 -36.68 7.91 31.23
N TYR A 22 -35.94 7.15 30.42
CA TYR A 22 -35.50 7.54 29.09
C TYR A 22 -36.73 7.70 28.19
N PHE A 23 -36.79 8.77 27.41
CA PHE A 23 -37.61 8.82 26.20
C PHE A 23 -36.77 9.36 25.04
N LEU A 24 -36.49 8.45 24.09
CA LEU A 24 -36.16 8.74 22.70
C LEU A 24 -37.37 9.39 22.04
N LEU A 25 -37.22 10.62 21.54
CA LEU A 25 -37.95 11.09 20.37
C LEU A 25 -36.96 11.86 19.50
N GLY A 26 -36.69 11.31 18.33
CA GLY A 26 -35.88 11.95 17.31
C GLY A 26 -36.53 13.23 16.81
N ASN A 27 -35.68 14.20 16.49
CA ASN A 27 -35.79 15.04 15.30
C ASN A 27 -34.46 15.76 15.12
N ALA A 28 -33.78 15.46 14.02
CA ALA A 28 -32.69 16.27 13.50
C ALA A 28 -33.23 17.69 13.24
N LEU A 29 -32.50 18.71 13.68
CA LEU A 29 -32.71 20.07 13.21
C LEU A 29 -32.34 20.12 11.71
N GLN A 30 -33.34 20.27 10.83
CA GLN A 30 -33.09 20.53 9.42
C GLN A 30 -32.87 22.04 9.20
N CYS A 31 -31.69 22.41 8.71
CA CYS A 31 -31.41 23.75 8.20
C CYS A 31 -31.98 23.90 6.79
N HIS A 32 -32.90 24.85 6.60
CA HIS A 32 -33.43 25.21 5.29
C HIS A 32 -32.84 26.55 4.81
N SER A 33 -31.95 26.48 3.81
CA SER A 33 -31.51 27.52 2.84
C SER A 33 -30.06 28.05 2.93
N LYS A 34 -29.48 28.30 1.74
CA LYS A 34 -28.12 28.79 1.47
C LYS A 34 -28.05 30.32 1.38
N VAL A 35 -28.20 31.05 2.49
CA VAL A 35 -28.01 32.51 2.50
C VAL A 35 -27.06 32.92 3.64
N LYS A 36 -25.96 33.62 3.28
CA LYS A 36 -24.97 34.17 4.23
C LYS A 36 -25.64 35.17 5.18
N GLN A 37 -25.53 34.95 6.48
CA GLN A 37 -26.03 35.89 7.50
C GLN A 37 -24.88 36.72 8.12
N PRO A 38 -25.11 38.00 8.48
CA PRO A 38 -24.14 38.79 9.23
C PRO A 38 -24.09 38.35 10.70
N ALA A 39 -22.90 38.28 11.29
CA ALA A 39 -22.73 37.98 12.72
C ALA A 39 -23.25 39.15 13.58
N GLN A 40 -24.25 38.90 14.43
CA GLN A 40 -24.66 39.83 15.49
C GLN A 40 -24.27 39.28 16.86
N LEU A 41 -23.62 40.12 17.69
CA LEU A 41 -23.35 39.83 19.09
C LEU A 41 -24.67 39.74 19.87
N GLY A 42 -25.03 38.55 20.33
CA GLY A 42 -26.16 38.36 21.25
C GLY A 42 -26.38 36.89 21.62
N ALA A 43 -26.47 36.60 22.92
CA ALA A 43 -26.78 35.28 23.43
C ALA A 43 -28.12 34.76 22.87
N ILE A 44 -28.14 33.50 22.42
CA ILE A 44 -29.39 32.83 22.02
C ILE A 44 -30.16 32.48 23.30
N HIS A 45 -31.24 33.21 23.57
CA HIS A 45 -32.20 32.87 24.63
C HIS A 45 -33.21 31.85 24.11
N LEU A 46 -33.17 30.61 24.64
CA LEU A 46 -34.30 29.69 24.55
C LEU A 46 -35.26 29.95 25.73
N GLN A 47 -36.56 30.11 25.45
CA GLN A 47 -37.57 30.25 26.49
C GLN A 47 -37.74 28.91 27.23
N ALA A 48 -37.34 28.85 28.49
CA ALA A 48 -37.84 27.85 29.43
C ALA A 48 -39.23 28.26 29.93
N PRO A 49 -40.17 27.31 30.17
CA PRO A 49 -41.37 27.63 30.93
C PRO A 49 -40.99 27.98 32.37
N ASN A 50 -41.69 28.98 32.92
CA ASN A 50 -41.51 29.55 34.25
C ASN A 50 -41.11 28.55 35.34
N SER A 51 -39.93 28.71 35.93
CA SER A 51 -39.78 28.88 37.37
C SER A 51 -38.32 29.22 37.70
N SER A 52 -38.19 30.13 38.65
CA SER A 52 -36.95 30.73 39.16
C SER A 52 -36.09 29.72 39.93
N HIS A 53 -34.80 29.70 39.62
CA HIS A 53 -33.62 29.33 40.41
C HIS A 53 -32.67 28.44 39.60
N PHE A 54 -31.77 29.09 38.85
CA PHE A 54 -30.55 28.47 38.34
C PHE A 54 -29.39 29.25 38.95
N ASP A 55 -28.60 28.58 39.81
CA ASP A 55 -27.35 29.10 40.35
C ASP A 55 -26.19 28.36 39.68
N LEU A 56 -25.21 29.13 39.20
CA LEU A 56 -24.11 28.69 38.33
C LEU A 56 -22.93 28.23 39.19
N PHE A 57 -22.86 26.98 39.66
CA PHE A 57 -21.62 26.27 40.04
C PHE A 57 -22.00 24.87 40.53
N GLU A 58 -22.20 23.91 39.62
CA GLU A 58 -22.00 22.46 39.91
C GLU A 58 -22.28 21.51 38.72
N ASN A 59 -22.79 22.01 37.59
CA ASN A 59 -22.76 21.28 36.32
C ASN A 59 -22.04 22.16 35.30
N GLY A 60 -20.92 21.67 34.74
CA GLY A 60 -20.16 22.38 33.71
C GLY A 60 -21.01 22.59 32.45
N ALA A 61 -21.74 23.70 32.39
CA ALA A 61 -22.40 24.18 31.19
C ALA A 61 -21.35 24.84 30.29
N SER A 62 -21.11 24.27 29.11
CA SER A 62 -20.25 24.86 28.09
C SER A 62 -20.95 26.06 27.46
N VAL A 63 -20.52 27.28 27.79
CA VAL A 63 -20.87 28.49 27.01
C VAL A 63 -19.87 28.60 25.87
N ALA A 64 -20.33 28.47 24.62
CA ALA A 64 -19.48 28.70 23.46
C ALA A 64 -19.38 30.21 23.15
N PHE A 65 -18.17 30.75 23.11
CA PHE A 65 -17.89 32.10 22.61
C PHE A 65 -17.38 32.00 21.17
N VAL A 66 -18.00 32.74 20.25
CA VAL A 66 -17.53 32.85 18.86
C VAL A 66 -16.49 33.98 18.78
N PRO A 67 -15.28 33.76 18.22
CA PRO A 67 -14.28 34.81 18.05
C PRO A 67 -14.74 35.93 17.11
N VAL A 68 -14.34 37.17 17.41
CA VAL A 68 -14.80 38.43 16.77
C VAL A 68 -14.35 38.62 15.31
N GLU A 69 -13.56 37.69 14.75
CA GLU A 69 -12.84 37.92 13.49
C GLU A 69 -13.56 37.46 12.22
N VAL A 70 -14.84 37.02 12.29
CA VAL A 70 -15.58 36.57 11.10
C VAL A 70 -16.85 37.41 10.87
N PRO A 71 -16.90 38.29 9.84
CA PRO A 71 -18.05 39.14 9.58
C PRO A 71 -19.31 38.42 9.06
N GLN A 72 -19.17 37.20 8.53
CA GLN A 72 -20.24 36.36 7.97
C GLN A 72 -19.92 34.87 8.14
N TRP A 73 -20.93 34.05 8.37
CA TRP A 73 -20.84 32.61 8.66
C TRP A 73 -21.82 31.79 7.80
N ASP A 74 -21.41 30.57 7.46
CA ASP A 74 -22.15 29.55 6.71
C ASP A 74 -22.30 28.30 7.60
N CYS A 75 -23.50 27.71 7.65
CA CYS A 75 -23.81 26.56 8.51
C CYS A 75 -23.23 25.23 8.00
N TYR A 76 -22.56 25.23 6.84
CA TYR A 76 -21.75 24.12 6.33
C TYR A 76 -20.23 24.33 6.52
N ASP A 77 -19.82 25.31 7.32
CA ASP A 77 -18.42 25.45 7.74
C ASP A 77 -18.08 24.36 8.77
N GLU A 78 -17.08 23.52 8.47
CA GLU A 78 -16.68 22.33 9.27
C GLU A 78 -16.47 22.66 10.75
N LYS A 79 -16.12 23.90 11.09
CA LYS A 79 -15.90 24.34 12.48
C LYS A 79 -17.18 24.45 13.32
N VAL A 80 -18.35 24.51 12.69
CA VAL A 80 -19.65 24.67 13.36
C VAL A 80 -20.34 23.32 13.59
N GLU A 81 -20.12 22.32 12.72
CA GLU A 81 -20.67 20.96 12.88
C GLU A 81 -20.17 20.25 14.15
N ASP A 82 -18.90 20.44 14.51
CA ASP A 82 -18.30 19.89 15.74
C ASP A 82 -18.95 20.42 17.03
N MET A 83 -19.70 21.53 16.96
CA MET A 83 -20.29 22.17 18.13
C MET A 83 -21.69 21.63 18.51
N PHE A 84 -22.31 20.79 17.66
CA PHE A 84 -23.71 20.35 17.81
C PHE A 84 -23.93 18.87 18.16
N LEU A 85 -22.87 18.07 18.37
CA LEU A 85 -23.02 16.68 18.83
C LEU A 85 -23.05 16.59 20.37
N PRO A 86 -24.09 15.96 20.98
CA PRO A 86 -24.27 15.97 22.43
C PRO A 86 -23.27 15.06 23.16
N SER A 87 -22.65 15.62 24.20
CA SER A 87 -21.54 15.08 25.00
C SER A 87 -21.91 14.02 26.05
N THR A 88 -22.86 13.12 25.75
CA THR A 88 -23.26 12.07 26.71
C THR A 88 -23.15 10.65 26.15
N TYR A 89 -21.94 10.29 25.75
CA TYR A 89 -21.37 8.96 26.03
C TYR A 89 -19.90 9.16 26.38
N GLY A 90 -19.65 9.26 27.68
CA GLY A 90 -18.39 9.67 28.26
C GLY A 90 -17.25 8.71 27.96
N THR A 91 -16.23 9.24 27.28
CA THR A 91 -14.93 9.50 27.91
C THR A 91 -14.47 8.46 28.94
N ARG A 92 -13.92 7.37 28.42
CA ARG A 92 -12.66 6.85 28.96
C ARG A 92 -11.65 6.85 27.81
N TRP A 93 -11.20 8.05 27.44
CA TRP A 93 -10.04 8.21 26.57
C TRP A 93 -8.87 7.50 27.24
N SER A 94 -8.56 6.29 26.77
CA SER A 94 -7.21 5.76 26.88
C SER A 94 -6.30 6.71 26.08
N PRO A 95 -5.01 6.83 26.43
CA PRO A 95 -4.14 7.83 25.80
C PRO A 95 -4.15 7.64 24.29
N ALA A 96 -3.96 8.74 23.56
CA ALA A 96 -3.74 8.74 22.11
C ALA A 96 -2.93 7.51 21.67
N PHE A 97 -3.48 6.79 20.69
CA PHE A 97 -2.90 5.57 20.13
C PHE A 97 -1.45 5.84 19.73
N LYS A 98 -0.50 5.19 20.41
CA LYS A 98 0.91 5.21 20.00
C LYS A 98 1.10 4.12 18.96
N MET A 99 1.19 4.47 17.69
CA MET A 99 2.02 3.65 16.79
C MET A 99 3.46 3.92 17.21
N ALA A 100 4.21 2.87 17.55
CA ALA A 100 5.64 3.00 17.79
C ALA A 100 6.37 2.64 16.49
N PRO A 101 7.03 3.59 15.81
CA PRO A 101 7.85 3.29 14.65
C PRO A 101 9.15 2.51 14.99
N ASP A 102 9.48 2.32 16.27
CA ASP A 102 10.77 1.78 16.74
C ASP A 102 10.68 0.43 17.50
N VAL A 103 9.67 -0.41 17.25
CA VAL A 103 9.65 -1.77 17.83
C VAL A 103 10.68 -2.64 17.13
N ASP A 104 11.60 -3.24 17.89
CA ASP A 104 12.61 -4.17 17.38
C ASP A 104 11.93 -5.34 16.64
N GLN A 105 12.14 -5.39 15.31
CA GLN A 105 11.54 -6.40 14.44
C GLN A 105 11.96 -7.82 14.80
N THR A 106 13.10 -8.01 15.47
CA THR A 106 13.51 -9.33 15.98
C THR A 106 12.56 -9.79 17.10
N GLN A 107 12.13 -8.87 17.96
CA GLN A 107 11.15 -9.16 19.02
C GLN A 107 9.76 -9.39 18.44
N VAL A 108 9.37 -8.63 17.42
CA VAL A 108 8.12 -8.85 16.66
C VAL A 108 8.11 -10.25 16.05
N THR A 109 9.15 -10.62 15.31
CA THR A 109 9.28 -11.96 14.71
C THR A 109 9.29 -13.06 15.77
N THR A 110 9.97 -12.85 16.89
CA THR A 110 9.96 -13.81 18.01
C THR A 110 8.55 -13.99 18.59
N ALA A 111 7.84 -12.89 18.81
CA ALA A 111 6.46 -12.92 19.30
C ALA A 111 5.52 -13.62 18.31
N LEU A 112 5.61 -13.29 17.02
CA LEU A 112 4.81 -13.94 15.97
C LEU A 112 5.12 -15.44 15.85
N ASN A 113 6.39 -15.84 15.93
CA ASN A 113 6.75 -17.26 15.95
C ASN A 113 6.21 -17.97 17.19
N GLN A 114 6.15 -17.30 18.34
CA GLN A 114 5.46 -17.82 19.52
C GLN A 114 3.96 -18.00 19.27
N LEU A 115 3.31 -17.07 18.56
CA LEU A 115 1.91 -17.23 18.16
C LEU A 115 1.73 -18.47 17.26
N VAL A 116 2.64 -18.72 16.32
CA VAL A 116 2.60 -19.90 15.44
C VAL A 116 2.68 -21.20 16.25
N GLN A 117 3.50 -21.26 17.31
CA GLN A 117 3.58 -22.43 18.17
C GLN A 117 2.32 -22.68 19.00
N LEU A 118 1.58 -21.61 19.30
CA LEU A 118 0.33 -21.67 20.06
C LEU A 118 -0.90 -21.91 19.17
N ASP A 119 -0.76 -21.71 17.86
CA ASP A 119 -1.85 -21.86 16.89
C ASP A 119 -2.25 -23.33 16.71
N SER A 120 -3.55 -23.59 16.84
CA SER A 120 -4.14 -24.92 16.61
C SER A 120 -4.52 -25.07 15.13
N ARG A 121 -3.49 -25.17 14.28
CA ARG A 121 -3.65 -25.26 12.82
C ARG A 121 -4.36 -26.55 12.38
N LEU A 122 -5.16 -26.43 11.33
CA LEU A 122 -5.92 -27.53 10.72
C LEU A 122 -5.15 -28.26 9.60
N ASP A 123 -3.83 -28.39 9.74
CA ASP A 123 -2.96 -28.95 8.70
C ASP A 123 -3.25 -30.42 8.38
N SER A 124 -3.75 -31.20 9.34
CA SER A 124 -4.17 -32.60 9.17
C SER A 124 -5.65 -32.75 8.81
N ASP A 125 -6.42 -31.68 8.92
CA ASP A 125 -7.88 -31.69 8.85
C ASP A 125 -8.40 -31.12 7.53
N THR A 126 -7.49 -30.70 6.64
CA THR A 126 -7.81 -30.17 5.31
C THR A 126 -7.08 -30.97 4.23
N VAL A 127 -7.74 -31.15 3.08
CA VAL A 127 -7.11 -31.74 1.89
C VAL A 127 -7.19 -30.72 0.77
N ILE A 128 -6.03 -30.12 0.48
CA ILE A 128 -5.88 -29.05 -0.51
C ILE A 128 -5.42 -29.64 -1.85
N ASN A 129 -6.23 -29.43 -2.88
CA ASN A 129 -5.95 -29.75 -4.27
C ASN A 129 -5.48 -28.50 -5.01
N TYR A 130 -4.19 -28.21 -4.93
CA TYR A 130 -3.60 -27.01 -5.52
C TYR A 130 -3.74 -26.91 -7.04
N GLN A 131 -3.86 -28.05 -7.75
CA GLN A 131 -3.97 -28.08 -9.22
C GLN A 131 -2.85 -27.28 -9.91
N ASN A 132 -3.17 -26.57 -10.99
CA ASN A 132 -2.22 -25.86 -11.83
C ASN A 132 -2.15 -24.37 -11.49
N MET A 133 -1.18 -23.70 -12.10
CA MET A 133 -1.01 -22.26 -11.95
C MET A 133 -2.12 -21.48 -12.65
N ALA A 134 -2.53 -20.37 -12.05
CA ALA A 134 -3.48 -19.43 -12.65
C ALA A 134 -2.90 -18.76 -13.91
N SER A 135 -3.79 -18.21 -14.74
CA SER A 135 -3.41 -17.50 -15.96
C SER A 135 -3.11 -16.02 -15.66
N HIS A 136 -1.89 -15.59 -15.95
CA HIS A 136 -1.51 -14.16 -15.94
C HIS A 136 -2.01 -13.38 -17.17
N LYS A 137 -2.56 -14.08 -18.18
CA LYS A 137 -2.91 -13.48 -19.49
C LYS A 137 -4.40 -13.25 -19.66
N ASP A 138 -5.20 -14.11 -19.07
CA ASP A 138 -6.64 -14.13 -19.27
C ASP A 138 -7.31 -14.82 -18.08
N PHE A 139 -8.08 -14.02 -17.33
CA PHE A 139 -8.83 -14.46 -16.15
C PHE A 139 -9.85 -15.57 -16.46
N SER A 140 -10.33 -15.66 -17.71
CA SER A 140 -11.31 -16.68 -18.11
C SER A 140 -10.72 -18.08 -18.28
N HIS A 141 -9.38 -18.20 -18.29
CA HIS A 141 -8.71 -19.49 -18.34
C HIS A 141 -8.66 -20.14 -16.95
N ASP A 142 -9.67 -20.94 -16.66
CA ASP A 142 -9.69 -21.79 -15.48
C ASP A 142 -8.72 -22.98 -15.65
N ASN A 143 -7.53 -22.84 -15.07
CA ASN A 143 -6.51 -23.88 -15.07
C ASN A 143 -6.67 -24.85 -13.89
N ALA A 144 -7.65 -24.63 -13.02
CA ALA A 144 -7.89 -25.39 -11.81
C ALA A 144 -9.38 -25.75 -11.67
N PRO A 145 -9.95 -26.53 -12.60
CA PRO A 145 -11.40 -26.74 -12.74
C PRO A 145 -12.06 -27.56 -11.60
N LYS A 146 -11.32 -27.88 -10.54
CA LYS A 146 -11.83 -28.55 -9.34
C LYS A 146 -11.73 -27.59 -8.15
N PRO A 147 -12.45 -27.85 -7.05
CA PRO A 147 -12.24 -27.10 -5.81
C PRO A 147 -10.79 -27.17 -5.32
N LEU A 148 -10.29 -26.06 -4.79
CA LEU A 148 -9.04 -25.96 -4.04
C LEU A 148 -9.11 -26.82 -2.78
N PHE A 149 -10.21 -26.80 -2.05
CA PHE A 149 -10.43 -27.66 -0.89
C PHE A 149 -11.28 -28.87 -1.27
N THR A 150 -10.65 -30.03 -1.37
CA THR A 150 -11.38 -31.29 -1.64
C THR A 150 -12.10 -31.83 -0.42
N SER A 151 -11.58 -31.56 0.77
CA SER A 151 -12.28 -31.79 2.03
C SER A 151 -11.71 -30.89 3.13
N ALA A 152 -12.54 -30.58 4.12
CA ALA A 152 -12.14 -30.02 5.39
C ALA A 152 -12.98 -30.64 6.50
N ASN A 153 -12.35 -31.09 7.57
CA ASN A 153 -13.01 -31.77 8.68
C ASN A 153 -13.74 -30.75 9.55
N GLU A 154 -15.04 -30.61 9.33
CA GLU A 154 -15.90 -29.68 10.09
C GLU A 154 -15.92 -29.97 11.59
N ASN A 155 -15.66 -31.23 12.01
CA ASN A 155 -15.55 -31.54 13.42
C ASN A 155 -14.34 -30.88 14.08
N ALA A 156 -13.27 -30.63 13.31
CA ALA A 156 -12.11 -29.88 13.79
C ALA A 156 -12.38 -28.37 13.87
N MET A 157 -13.40 -27.87 13.17
CA MET A 157 -13.86 -26.48 13.20
C MET A 157 -14.99 -26.24 14.22
N ASN A 158 -15.14 -27.11 15.22
CA ASN A 158 -16.17 -26.98 16.26
C ASN A 158 -15.71 -26.22 17.51
N GLY A 159 -14.49 -25.69 17.49
CA GLY A 159 -13.92 -24.88 18.56
C GLY A 159 -14.73 -23.60 18.83
N PRO A 160 -14.61 -23.01 20.03
CA PRO A 160 -15.34 -21.79 20.39
C PRO A 160 -15.11 -20.63 19.42
N THR A 161 -13.86 -20.41 18.99
CA THR A 161 -13.48 -19.31 18.09
C THR A 161 -14.04 -19.47 16.69
N TYR A 162 -13.98 -20.68 16.12
CA TYR A 162 -14.62 -21.00 14.84
C TYR A 162 -16.13 -20.75 14.89
N LYS A 163 -16.83 -21.21 15.95
CA LYS A 163 -18.28 -20.98 16.11
C LYS A 163 -18.62 -19.51 16.23
N ALA A 164 -17.87 -18.76 17.05
CA ALA A 164 -18.10 -17.34 17.23
C ALA A 164 -17.84 -16.56 15.92
N MET A 165 -16.78 -16.90 15.18
CA MET A 165 -16.50 -16.30 13.87
C MET A 165 -17.61 -16.64 12.86
N SER A 166 -18.06 -17.89 12.78
CA SER A 166 -19.15 -18.29 11.90
C SER A 166 -20.45 -17.54 12.21
N ASN A 167 -20.79 -17.34 13.49
CA ASN A 167 -21.95 -16.55 13.90
C ASN A 167 -21.81 -15.05 13.57
N LEU A 168 -20.58 -14.53 13.56
CA LEU A 168 -20.31 -13.14 13.19
C LEU A 168 -20.37 -12.94 11.67
N ILE A 169 -19.79 -13.86 10.91
CA ILE A 169 -19.77 -13.82 9.44
C ILE A 169 -21.18 -13.79 8.83
N THR A 170 -22.22 -14.30 9.51
CA THR A 170 -23.61 -14.22 8.99
C THR A 170 -24.14 -12.80 8.84
N PHE A 171 -23.54 -11.81 9.50
CA PHE A 171 -23.91 -10.40 9.35
C PHE A 171 -23.26 -9.75 8.11
N TYR A 172 -22.17 -10.31 7.60
CA TYR A 172 -21.44 -9.81 6.42
C TYR A 172 -21.97 -10.48 5.13
N ASN A 173 -23.20 -10.10 4.76
CA ASN A 173 -23.92 -10.67 3.62
C ASN A 173 -23.93 -9.78 2.37
N ASN A 174 -23.45 -8.54 2.49
CA ASN A 174 -23.34 -7.59 1.40
C ASN A 174 -21.87 -7.18 1.18
N PRO A 175 -21.17 -7.80 0.23
CA PRO A 175 -19.74 -7.52 0.07
C PRO A 175 -19.43 -6.20 -0.65
N ASP A 176 -20.43 -5.44 -1.11
CA ASP A 176 -20.19 -4.19 -1.84
C ASP A 176 -19.73 -3.07 -0.91
N ALA A 177 -18.43 -2.73 -0.99
CA ALA A 177 -17.78 -1.74 -0.14
C ALA A 177 -18.34 -0.31 -0.29
N ASP A 178 -19.10 -0.04 -1.36
CA ASP A 178 -19.72 1.26 -1.62
C ASP A 178 -21.17 1.36 -1.11
N THR A 179 -21.67 0.30 -0.46
CA THR A 179 -22.98 0.29 0.19
C THR A 179 -22.84 0.52 1.69
N ALA A 180 -23.53 1.54 2.22
CA ALA A 180 -23.53 1.80 3.66
C ALA A 180 -24.09 0.60 4.44
N GLU A 181 -23.35 0.15 5.45
CA GLU A 181 -23.82 -0.86 6.38
C GLU A 181 -24.10 -0.24 7.75
N ALA A 182 -25.22 -0.63 8.36
CA ALA A 182 -25.60 -0.18 9.68
C ALA A 182 -25.43 -1.32 10.68
N MET A 183 -24.48 -1.16 11.60
CA MET A 183 -24.23 -2.13 12.65
C MET A 183 -25.44 -2.21 13.60
N THR A 184 -26.10 -3.36 13.61
CA THR A 184 -27.26 -3.59 14.49
C THR A 184 -26.83 -4.02 15.89
N PRO A 185 -27.68 -3.89 16.91
CA PRO A 185 -27.36 -4.39 18.26
C PRO A 185 -27.04 -5.89 18.30
N ALA A 186 -27.67 -6.69 17.43
CA ALA A 186 -27.39 -8.12 17.30
C ALA A 186 -26.01 -8.38 16.69
N TRP A 187 -25.61 -7.57 15.70
CA TRP A 187 -24.28 -7.62 15.10
C TRP A 187 -23.22 -7.26 16.13
N GLU A 188 -23.39 -6.15 16.85
CA GLU A 188 -22.46 -5.72 17.91
C GLU A 188 -22.37 -6.78 19.04
N THR A 189 -23.48 -7.43 19.39
CA THR A 189 -23.47 -8.56 20.33
C THR A 189 -22.61 -9.72 19.81
N SER A 190 -22.68 -10.01 18.50
CA SER A 190 -21.88 -11.06 17.85
C SER A 190 -20.39 -10.68 17.79
N ILE A 191 -20.07 -9.42 17.48
CA ILE A 191 -18.69 -8.88 17.52
C ILE A 191 -18.12 -9.05 18.93
N SER A 192 -18.87 -8.60 19.93
CA SER A 192 -18.49 -8.69 21.34
C SER A 192 -18.25 -10.13 21.78
N ALA A 193 -19.12 -11.07 21.39
CA ALA A 193 -18.97 -12.49 21.69
C ALA A 193 -17.76 -13.14 20.99
N PHE A 194 -17.47 -12.75 19.74
CA PHE A 194 -16.27 -13.17 19.02
C PHE A 194 -15.01 -12.67 19.73
N LEU A 195 -14.93 -11.39 20.04
CA LEU A 195 -13.80 -10.81 20.76
C LEU A 195 -13.63 -11.44 22.15
N ASP A 196 -14.70 -11.65 22.91
CA ASP A 196 -14.66 -12.32 24.22
C ASP A 196 -14.07 -13.73 24.14
N THR A 197 -14.35 -14.43 23.04
CA THR A 197 -13.82 -15.77 22.80
C THR A 197 -12.34 -15.71 22.41
N VAL A 198 -11.97 -14.80 21.48
CA VAL A 198 -10.59 -14.67 20.97
C VAL A 198 -9.61 -14.24 22.07
N VAL A 199 -9.96 -13.24 22.90
CA VAL A 199 -9.06 -12.73 23.96
C VAL A 199 -8.77 -13.76 25.06
N GLN A 200 -9.59 -14.81 25.17
CA GLN A 200 -9.35 -15.89 26.13
C GLN A 200 -8.32 -16.91 25.64
N THR A 201 -8.02 -16.93 24.34
CA THR A 201 -7.10 -17.91 23.73
C THR A 201 -5.66 -17.69 24.18
N PRO A 202 -4.83 -18.76 24.26
CA PRO A 202 -3.40 -18.62 24.51
C PRO A 202 -2.69 -17.72 23.48
N VAL A 203 -3.12 -17.80 22.21
CA VAL A 203 -2.55 -17.02 21.10
C VAL A 203 -2.75 -15.53 21.34
N MET A 204 -3.99 -15.09 21.56
CA MET A 204 -4.28 -13.65 21.77
C MET A 204 -3.71 -13.14 23.10
N LYS A 205 -3.66 -13.95 24.16
CA LYS A 205 -2.98 -13.59 25.42
C LYS A 205 -1.47 -13.38 25.23
N SER A 206 -0.84 -14.20 24.39
CA SER A 206 0.58 -14.03 24.03
C SER A 206 0.79 -12.74 23.23
N ALA A 207 -0.09 -12.44 22.27
CA ALA A 207 -0.06 -11.18 21.52
C ALA A 207 -0.26 -9.96 22.42
N GLN A 208 -1.26 -9.99 23.32
CA GLN A 208 -1.50 -8.93 24.30
C GLN A 208 -0.28 -8.72 25.19
N SER A 209 0.32 -9.80 25.71
CA SER A 209 1.51 -9.72 26.57
C SER A 209 2.69 -9.04 25.86
N PHE A 210 2.91 -9.39 24.58
CA PHE A 210 3.92 -8.74 23.76
C PHE A 210 3.61 -7.25 23.56
N LEU A 211 2.39 -6.90 23.13
CA LEU A 211 1.99 -5.52 22.90
C LEU A 211 2.03 -4.66 24.16
N VAL A 212 1.68 -5.21 25.32
CA VAL A 212 1.86 -4.56 26.63
C VAL A 212 3.33 -4.27 26.91
N GLY A 213 4.21 -5.25 26.64
CA GLY A 213 5.66 -5.08 26.78
C GLY A 213 6.24 -3.97 25.89
N GLN A 214 5.63 -3.74 24.72
CA GLN A 214 5.99 -2.64 23.81
C GLN A 214 5.28 -1.31 24.12
N GLY A 215 4.39 -1.28 25.13
CA GLY A 215 3.59 -0.10 25.46
C GLY A 215 2.51 0.25 24.43
N LEU A 216 2.11 -0.71 23.61
CA LEU A 216 1.13 -0.59 22.51
C LEU A 216 -0.27 -1.06 22.88
N ALA A 217 -0.42 -1.77 24.00
CA ALA A 217 -1.70 -2.27 24.50
C ALA A 217 -1.79 -2.20 26.02
N SER A 218 -3.02 -2.23 26.54
CA SER A 218 -3.27 -2.35 27.98
C SER A 218 -3.23 -3.82 28.42
N SER A 219 -2.73 -4.07 29.63
CA SER A 219 -2.86 -5.39 30.28
C SER A 219 -4.27 -5.66 30.78
N ASP A 220 -5.12 -4.63 30.87
CA ASP A 220 -6.54 -4.78 31.20
C ASP A 220 -7.30 -5.38 30.01
N ALA A 221 -7.97 -6.52 30.24
CA ALA A 221 -8.63 -7.30 29.20
C ALA A 221 -9.78 -6.52 28.54
N THR A 222 -10.55 -5.73 29.29
CA THR A 222 -11.63 -4.91 28.75
C THR A 222 -11.09 -3.80 27.85
N THR A 223 -10.03 -3.13 28.28
CA THR A 223 -9.38 -2.07 27.49
C THR A 223 -8.77 -2.63 26.21
N PHE A 224 -8.09 -3.78 26.28
CA PHE A 224 -7.53 -4.44 25.10
C PHE A 224 -8.62 -4.92 24.14
N LYS A 225 -9.73 -5.48 24.66
CA LYS A 225 -10.91 -5.83 23.85
C LYS A 225 -11.45 -4.62 23.10
N ASN A 226 -11.59 -3.47 23.76
CA ASN A 226 -12.05 -2.24 23.10
C ASN A 226 -11.07 -1.76 22.03
N GLN A 227 -9.76 -1.90 22.27
CA GLN A 227 -8.74 -1.61 21.26
C GLN A 227 -8.88 -2.50 20.03
N LEU A 228 -9.09 -3.82 20.22
CA LEU A 228 -9.37 -4.75 19.12
C LEU A 228 -10.67 -4.40 18.40
N HIS A 229 -11.71 -4.01 19.14
CA HIS A 229 -12.97 -3.54 18.55
C HIS A 229 -12.73 -2.37 17.60
N SER A 230 -12.06 -1.32 18.08
CA SER A 230 -11.73 -0.15 17.27
C SER A 230 -10.84 -0.48 16.07
N LEU A 231 -9.82 -1.32 16.24
CA LEU A 231 -8.87 -1.66 15.17
C LEU A 231 -9.51 -2.49 14.04
N TRP A 232 -10.47 -3.36 14.35
CA TRP A 232 -11.03 -4.33 13.40
C TRP A 232 -12.45 -3.98 12.92
N PHE A 233 -13.25 -3.28 13.72
CA PHE A 233 -14.68 -3.11 13.48
C PHE A 233 -15.11 -1.64 13.31
N THR A 234 -14.18 -0.69 13.35
CA THR A 234 -14.49 0.69 12.95
C THR A 234 -14.86 0.70 11.47
N MET A 235 -16.10 1.06 11.18
CA MET A 235 -16.60 1.19 9.81
C MET A 235 -16.01 2.43 9.13
N TYR A 236 -15.63 2.30 7.88
CA TYR A 236 -15.11 3.40 7.07
C TYR A 236 -15.57 3.28 5.61
N ALA A 237 -15.47 4.40 4.89
CA ALA A 237 -15.81 4.47 3.48
C ALA A 237 -14.55 4.32 2.62
N ARG A 238 -14.59 3.43 1.62
CA ARG A 238 -13.57 3.36 0.56
C ARG A 238 -13.82 4.36 -0.57
N SER A 239 -15.09 4.69 -0.83
CA SER A 239 -15.49 5.71 -1.80
C SER A 239 -16.69 6.51 -1.29
N THR A 240 -17.91 5.98 -1.46
CA THR A 240 -19.14 6.77 -1.31
C THR A 240 -19.87 6.55 0.01
N ALA A 241 -19.68 5.40 0.65
CA ALA A 241 -20.41 5.04 1.86
C ALA A 241 -19.55 4.19 2.81
N ALA A 242 -19.86 4.25 4.10
CA ALA A 242 -19.19 3.45 5.11
C ALA A 242 -19.70 1.99 5.07
N GLY A 243 -19.07 1.19 4.22
CA GLY A 243 -19.38 -0.22 4.00
C GLY A 243 -18.18 -1.15 4.17
N SER A 244 -17.11 -0.69 4.84
CA SER A 244 -15.88 -1.47 5.03
C SER A 244 -15.43 -1.48 6.48
N SER A 245 -14.80 -2.57 6.90
CA SER A 245 -14.07 -2.68 8.17
C SER A 245 -12.86 -3.60 8.04
N GLY A 246 -11.90 -3.52 8.98
CA GLY A 246 -10.73 -4.39 8.97
C GLY A 246 -11.07 -5.88 9.09
N PHE A 247 -12.13 -6.21 9.85
CA PHE A 247 -12.64 -7.59 9.95
C PHE A 247 -13.19 -8.05 8.60
N GLU A 248 -13.93 -7.21 7.92
CA GLU A 248 -14.49 -7.52 6.61
C GLU A 248 -13.40 -7.71 5.55
N ALA A 249 -12.40 -6.82 5.51
CA ALA A 249 -11.29 -6.90 4.57
C ALA A 249 -10.55 -8.26 4.62
N LEU A 250 -10.42 -8.87 5.80
CA LEU A 250 -9.76 -10.16 5.96
C LEU A 250 -10.75 -11.35 5.93
N PHE A 251 -11.76 -11.33 6.80
CA PHE A 251 -12.63 -12.48 7.09
C PHE A 251 -13.95 -12.48 6.30
N GLY A 252 -14.44 -11.31 5.87
CA GLY A 252 -15.70 -11.17 5.14
C GLY A 252 -15.55 -11.28 3.62
N GLY A 253 -14.56 -10.57 3.09
CA GLY A 253 -14.35 -10.30 1.67
C GLY A 253 -15.15 -9.09 1.18
N GLU A 254 -14.54 -8.26 0.33
CA GLU A 254 -15.13 -7.03 -0.21
C GLU A 254 -15.03 -7.02 -1.74
N VAL A 255 -16.04 -6.43 -2.38
CA VAL A 255 -16.11 -6.18 -3.81
C VAL A 255 -16.39 -4.71 -4.10
N GLN A 256 -15.91 -4.26 -5.24
CA GLN A 256 -16.19 -2.93 -5.77
C GLN A 256 -16.10 -2.98 -7.29
N ASN A 257 -17.02 -2.32 -8.00
CA ASN A 257 -17.00 -2.20 -9.46
C ASN A 257 -16.80 -3.56 -10.18
N ASN A 258 -17.58 -4.58 -9.78
CA ASN A 258 -17.50 -5.96 -10.27
C ASN A 258 -16.19 -6.73 -10.00
N ASN A 259 -15.30 -6.23 -9.15
CA ASN A 259 -14.06 -6.91 -8.79
C ASN A 259 -14.04 -7.21 -7.30
N VAL A 260 -13.41 -8.32 -6.93
CA VAL A 260 -12.99 -8.56 -5.55
C VAL A 260 -11.85 -7.59 -5.27
N ILE A 261 -11.93 -6.85 -4.17
CA ILE A 261 -10.90 -5.88 -3.75
C ILE A 261 -10.20 -6.28 -2.45
N ARG A 262 -10.82 -7.15 -1.64
CA ARG A 262 -10.24 -7.76 -0.44
C ARG A 262 -10.82 -9.15 -0.23
N PHE A 263 -9.97 -10.14 0.03
CA PHE A 263 -10.38 -11.51 0.37
C PHE A 263 -9.15 -12.29 0.83
N GLY A 264 -8.97 -12.46 2.14
CA GLY A 264 -7.69 -12.96 2.70
C GLY A 264 -7.78 -14.22 3.55
N ASN A 265 -8.97 -14.74 3.85
CA ASN A 265 -9.14 -15.84 4.80
C ASN A 265 -9.53 -17.18 4.14
N TRP A 266 -8.79 -18.24 4.47
CA TRP A 266 -9.00 -19.57 3.91
C TRP A 266 -10.32 -20.22 4.33
N LEU A 267 -10.81 -19.96 5.55
CA LEU A 267 -12.06 -20.56 6.01
C LEU A 267 -13.24 -19.94 5.26
N ARG A 268 -13.22 -18.61 5.09
CA ARG A 268 -14.18 -17.91 4.23
C ARG A 268 -14.11 -18.44 2.81
N PHE A 269 -12.91 -18.60 2.24
CA PHE A 269 -12.71 -19.20 0.92
C PHE A 269 -13.39 -20.57 0.81
N TYR A 270 -13.07 -21.48 1.73
CA TYR A 270 -13.63 -22.83 1.77
C TYR A 270 -15.16 -22.82 1.86
N GLN A 271 -15.75 -21.96 2.70
CA GLN A 271 -17.20 -21.86 2.85
C GLN A 271 -17.88 -21.39 1.55
N GLN A 272 -17.29 -20.40 0.86
CA GLN A 272 -17.82 -19.88 -0.39
C GLN A 272 -17.66 -20.89 -1.54
N GLU A 273 -16.52 -21.60 -1.59
CA GLU A 273 -16.26 -22.67 -2.58
C GLU A 273 -17.21 -23.85 -2.38
N LYS A 274 -17.39 -24.30 -1.13
CA LYS A 274 -18.36 -25.35 -0.78
C LYS A 274 -19.80 -24.94 -1.11
N GLY A 275 -20.13 -23.66 -0.97
CA GLY A 275 -21.43 -23.09 -1.32
C GLY A 275 -21.66 -22.94 -2.82
N GLY A 276 -20.67 -23.26 -3.67
CA GLY A 276 -20.73 -23.09 -5.13
C GLY A 276 -20.67 -21.63 -5.58
N GLN A 277 -20.28 -20.72 -4.67
CA GLN A 277 -20.19 -19.28 -4.94
C GLN A 277 -18.78 -18.88 -5.39
N LEU A 278 -17.77 -19.71 -5.14
CA LEU A 278 -16.38 -19.41 -5.47
C LEU A 278 -15.84 -20.47 -6.42
N ASN A 279 -15.20 -20.03 -7.52
CA ASN A 279 -14.45 -20.90 -8.42
C ASN A 279 -12.97 -20.56 -8.40
N TYR A 280 -12.14 -21.48 -7.91
CA TYR A 280 -10.69 -21.37 -7.92
C TYR A 280 -10.13 -21.58 -9.33
N HIS A 281 -9.32 -20.65 -9.84
CA HIS A 281 -8.77 -20.73 -11.21
C HIS A 281 -7.29 -21.15 -11.25
N GLY A 282 -6.61 -21.16 -10.09
CA GLY A 282 -5.21 -21.58 -9.96
C GLY A 282 -4.42 -20.70 -8.99
N TRP A 283 -3.18 -21.12 -8.72
CA TRP A 283 -2.25 -20.41 -7.84
C TRP A 283 -1.17 -19.68 -8.64
N PHE A 284 -0.62 -18.59 -8.11
CA PHE A 284 0.55 -17.91 -8.65
C PHE A 284 1.81 -18.29 -7.87
N GLU A 285 1.72 -18.20 -6.55
CA GLU A 285 2.75 -18.63 -5.61
C GLU A 285 2.15 -19.48 -4.50
N ARG A 286 2.93 -20.41 -3.94
CA ARG A 286 2.47 -21.21 -2.79
C ARG A 286 3.62 -21.70 -1.94
N GLU A 287 3.37 -21.69 -0.64
CA GLU A 287 4.11 -22.47 0.35
C GLU A 287 3.16 -23.56 0.87
N VAL A 288 3.52 -24.83 0.65
CA VAL A 288 2.59 -25.95 0.78
C VAL A 288 2.05 -26.09 2.22
N GLY A 289 0.74 -25.95 2.35
CA GLY A 289 0.01 -25.95 3.60
C GLY A 289 0.39 -24.79 4.53
N VAL A 290 0.90 -23.68 3.99
CA VAL A 290 1.29 -22.49 4.74
C VAL A 290 0.53 -21.26 4.23
N ALA A 291 0.68 -20.94 2.95
CA ALA A 291 0.01 -19.81 2.30
C ALA A 291 0.03 -19.99 0.78
N LEU A 292 -0.86 -19.30 0.07
CA LEU A 292 -0.84 -19.21 -1.39
C LEU A 292 -1.29 -17.84 -1.90
N SER A 293 -0.74 -17.41 -3.03
CA SER A 293 -1.29 -16.40 -3.91
C SER A 293 -2.11 -17.10 -5.00
N LEU A 294 -3.30 -16.60 -5.31
CA LEU A 294 -4.26 -17.29 -6.17
C LEU A 294 -5.17 -16.34 -6.96
N GLN A 295 -5.78 -16.90 -8.01
CA GLN A 295 -6.85 -16.31 -8.80
C GLN A 295 -8.14 -17.11 -8.61
N PHE A 296 -9.27 -16.41 -8.53
CA PHE A 296 -10.59 -17.03 -8.43
C PHE A 296 -11.69 -16.08 -8.89
N SER A 297 -12.88 -16.61 -9.13
CA SER A 297 -14.11 -15.81 -9.17
C SER A 297 -14.93 -16.02 -7.91
N TRP A 298 -15.59 -14.95 -7.44
CA TRP A 298 -16.56 -15.02 -6.36
C TRP A 298 -17.89 -14.47 -6.87
N ASN A 299 -18.89 -15.33 -6.97
CA ASN A 299 -20.10 -15.13 -7.77
C ASN A 299 -19.73 -14.71 -9.20
N ASN A 300 -20.06 -13.48 -9.59
CA ASN A 300 -19.73 -12.92 -10.89
C ASN A 300 -18.53 -11.94 -10.83
N TRP A 301 -17.87 -11.84 -9.68
CA TRP A 301 -16.78 -10.90 -9.43
C TRP A 301 -15.42 -11.56 -9.66
N GLN A 302 -14.50 -10.79 -10.21
CA GLN A 302 -13.17 -11.26 -10.56
C GLN A 302 -12.17 -10.97 -9.44
N ALA A 303 -11.41 -11.98 -9.02
CA ALA A 303 -10.31 -11.83 -8.08
C ALA A 303 -8.99 -12.14 -8.80
N LEU A 304 -8.31 -11.10 -9.26
CA LEU A 304 -7.15 -11.24 -10.15
C LEU A 304 -5.97 -11.92 -9.47
N GLU A 305 -5.58 -11.42 -8.29
CA GLU A 305 -4.51 -11.98 -7.47
C GLU A 305 -4.70 -11.59 -6.01
N PHE A 306 -4.88 -12.59 -5.14
CA PHE A 306 -5.03 -12.42 -3.70
C PHE A 306 -4.24 -13.49 -2.98
N SER A 307 -3.81 -13.18 -1.75
CA SER A 307 -3.03 -14.11 -0.92
C SER A 307 -3.73 -14.42 0.39
N MET A 308 -3.64 -15.67 0.84
CA MET A 308 -4.21 -16.10 2.12
C MET A 308 -3.29 -17.08 2.85
N LEU A 309 -3.33 -17.03 4.18
CA LEU A 309 -2.74 -18.07 5.03
C LEU A 309 -3.62 -19.32 4.95
N LEU A 310 -3.01 -20.49 4.97
CA LEU A 310 -3.72 -21.77 4.97
C LEU A 310 -3.77 -22.35 6.38
N ASN A 311 -4.93 -22.92 6.73
CA ASN A 311 -5.17 -23.75 7.91
C ASN A 311 -4.94 -23.07 9.27
N SER A 312 -4.74 -21.75 9.29
CA SER A 312 -4.64 -20.93 10.50
C SER A 312 -5.96 -20.90 11.26
N SER A 313 -5.90 -20.74 12.59
CA SER A 313 -7.10 -20.45 13.39
C SER A 313 -7.53 -18.97 13.27
N PRO A 314 -8.82 -18.65 13.49
CA PRO A 314 -9.31 -17.27 13.51
C PRO A 314 -8.55 -16.37 14.48
N GLU A 315 -8.29 -16.87 15.69
CA GLU A 315 -7.57 -16.16 16.74
C GLU A 315 -6.11 -15.91 16.38
N PHE A 316 -5.47 -16.81 15.62
CA PHE A 316 -4.10 -16.61 15.16
C PHE A 316 -4.01 -15.50 14.13
N GLU A 317 -4.84 -15.52 13.08
CA GLU A 317 -4.79 -14.46 12.07
C GLU A 317 -5.12 -13.10 12.69
N MET A 318 -6.15 -13.03 13.52
CA MET A 318 -6.49 -11.78 14.22
C MET A 318 -5.33 -11.31 15.12
N ALA A 319 -4.69 -12.20 15.88
CA ALA A 319 -3.57 -11.84 16.75
C ALA A 319 -2.32 -11.41 15.96
N ALA A 320 -1.93 -12.18 14.93
CA ALA A 320 -0.74 -11.92 14.14
C ALA A 320 -0.85 -10.62 13.34
N TYR A 321 -1.99 -10.37 12.69
CA TYR A 321 -2.22 -9.11 11.99
C TYR A 321 -2.41 -7.93 12.95
N THR A 322 -2.99 -8.12 14.15
CA THR A 322 -3.03 -7.07 15.18
C THR A 322 -1.62 -6.69 15.61
N VAL A 323 -0.80 -7.67 15.98
CA VAL A 323 0.61 -7.42 16.34
C VAL A 323 1.27 -6.67 15.20
N CYS A 324 1.10 -7.13 13.96
CA CYS A 324 1.77 -6.52 12.85
C CYS A 324 1.32 -5.09 12.54
N ALA A 325 0.01 -4.83 12.53
CA ALA A 325 -0.57 -3.51 12.34
C ALA A 325 -0.02 -2.48 13.36
N LEU A 326 0.19 -2.91 14.61
CA LEU A 326 0.66 -2.04 15.69
C LEU A 326 2.19 -1.90 15.75
N THR A 327 2.95 -2.76 15.06
CA THR A 327 4.42 -2.77 15.08
C THR A 327 5.07 -2.49 13.73
N GLY A 328 4.39 -1.74 12.84
CA GLY A 328 4.99 -1.24 11.59
C GLY A 328 4.40 -1.79 10.30
N GLY A 329 3.43 -2.72 10.38
CA GLY A 329 2.61 -3.13 9.25
C GLY A 329 3.22 -4.12 8.26
N GLU A 330 4.50 -4.49 8.42
CA GLU A 330 5.14 -5.60 7.69
C GLU A 330 5.95 -6.43 8.68
N CYS A 331 5.63 -7.72 8.80
CA CYS A 331 6.19 -8.56 9.85
C CYS A 331 6.50 -9.95 9.34
N LYS A 332 7.57 -10.55 9.87
CA LYS A 332 8.02 -11.88 9.46
C LYS A 332 7.72 -12.91 10.53
N LEU A 333 7.28 -14.08 10.11
CA LEU A 333 7.06 -15.24 10.95
C LEU A 333 7.40 -16.52 10.18
N THR A 334 7.54 -17.64 10.87
CA THR A 334 7.92 -18.92 10.27
C THR A 334 6.86 -19.97 10.59
N ILE A 335 6.17 -20.46 9.56
CA ILE A 335 5.16 -21.52 9.66
C ILE A 335 5.70 -22.77 8.99
N LYS A 336 5.72 -23.90 9.70
CA LYS A 336 6.21 -25.19 9.17
C LYS A 336 7.62 -25.09 8.53
N GLY A 337 8.47 -24.23 9.09
CA GLY A 337 9.83 -23.99 8.59
C GLY A 337 9.93 -23.02 7.40
N GLN A 338 8.81 -22.49 6.89
CA GLN A 338 8.78 -21.50 5.82
C GLN A 338 8.58 -20.09 6.36
N GLN A 339 9.44 -19.16 5.94
CA GLN A 339 9.33 -17.76 6.34
C GLN A 339 8.23 -17.10 5.51
N VAL A 340 7.21 -16.59 6.19
CA VAL A 340 6.13 -15.83 5.60
C VAL A 340 6.24 -14.40 6.09
N THR A 341 6.15 -13.44 5.17
CA THR A 341 5.91 -12.05 5.53
C THR A 341 4.41 -11.83 5.57
N ILE A 342 3.89 -11.20 6.63
CA ILE A 342 2.51 -10.73 6.69
C ILE A 342 2.51 -9.21 6.61
N ILE A 343 1.56 -8.67 5.86
CA ILE A 343 1.35 -7.24 5.68
C ILE A 343 0.02 -6.90 6.35
N ALA A 344 0.01 -5.84 7.15
CA ALA A 344 -1.16 -5.27 7.80
C ALA A 344 -1.12 -3.74 7.64
N LYS A 345 -1.87 -3.22 6.68
CA LYS A 345 -2.01 -1.78 6.44
C LYS A 345 -3.11 -1.23 7.32
N THR A 346 -2.87 -0.04 7.88
CA THR A 346 -3.84 0.68 8.69
C THR A 346 -4.18 2.02 8.05
N LEU A 347 -5.36 2.53 8.37
CA LEU A 347 -5.79 3.90 8.06
C LEU A 347 -6.39 4.54 9.32
N THR A 348 -6.53 5.86 9.30
CA THR A 348 -7.09 6.62 10.42
C THR A 348 -8.44 7.19 10.02
N VAL A 349 -9.49 6.83 10.75
CA VAL A 349 -10.88 7.29 10.55
C VAL A 349 -11.35 7.92 11.84
N ASN A 350 -11.75 9.19 11.82
CA ASN A 350 -12.21 9.92 13.01
C ASN A 350 -11.24 9.79 14.20
N ASN A 351 -9.93 9.91 13.94
CA ASN A 351 -8.85 9.71 14.91
C ASN A 351 -8.71 8.29 15.50
N VAL A 352 -9.37 7.29 14.90
CA VAL A 352 -9.24 5.88 15.25
C VAL A 352 -8.41 5.17 14.19
N VAL A 353 -7.35 4.48 14.60
CA VAL A 353 -6.57 3.61 13.72
C VAL A 353 -7.33 2.30 13.53
N THR A 354 -7.60 1.94 12.27
CA THR A 354 -8.29 0.71 11.87
C THR A 354 -7.51 0.03 10.74
N ILE A 355 -7.70 -1.28 10.60
CA ILE A 355 -7.08 -2.08 9.53
C ILE A 355 -7.77 -1.79 8.20
N ASP A 356 -6.96 -1.58 7.14
CA ASP A 356 -7.41 -1.42 5.76
C ASP A 356 -7.27 -2.71 4.93
N ASP A 357 -6.17 -3.43 5.15
CA ASP A 357 -5.75 -4.54 4.32
C ASP A 357 -4.76 -5.44 5.08
N CYS A 358 -5.02 -6.75 5.10
CA CYS A 358 -4.19 -7.74 5.75
C CYS A 358 -4.04 -8.96 4.86
N HIS A 359 -2.81 -9.36 4.55
CA HIS A 359 -2.54 -10.56 3.74
C HIS A 359 -1.11 -11.07 3.97
N PRO A 360 -0.83 -12.37 3.73
CA PRO A 360 0.56 -12.80 3.59
C PRO A 360 1.14 -12.28 2.27
N SER A 361 2.43 -12.02 2.28
CA SER A 361 3.27 -11.88 1.10
C SER A 361 4.16 -13.10 1.06
N LEU A 362 3.95 -13.90 0.01
CA LEU A 362 4.85 -14.96 -0.35
C LEU A 362 6.01 -14.30 -1.09
N SER A 363 7.17 -14.28 -0.45
CA SER A 363 8.45 -14.05 -1.08
C SER A 363 9.20 -15.36 -0.91
N SER A 364 9.37 -16.13 -1.99
CA SER A 364 10.00 -17.47 -1.98
C SER A 364 11.00 -17.72 -0.84
N SER A 365 10.55 -18.42 0.20
CA SER A 365 11.41 -18.85 1.31
C SER A 365 12.06 -20.19 0.91
N GLY A 366 13.31 -20.13 0.48
CA GLY A 366 14.10 -21.31 0.17
C GLY A 366 14.48 -22.10 1.43
N ALA A 367 13.89 -23.27 1.62
CA ALA A 367 14.54 -24.35 2.34
C ALA A 367 15.52 -25.07 1.40
N VAL A 368 16.77 -24.60 1.37
CA VAL A 368 17.91 -25.42 0.94
C VAL A 368 18.99 -25.27 1.99
N THR A 369 19.30 -26.38 2.66
CA THR A 369 20.51 -26.57 3.44
C THR A 369 21.74 -26.07 2.68
N GLN A 370 22.32 -24.95 3.12
CA GLN A 370 23.71 -24.62 2.81
C GLN A 370 24.60 -25.19 3.92
N LYS A 371 25.22 -26.35 3.64
CA LYS A 371 26.60 -26.56 4.06
C LYS A 371 27.51 -25.93 2.97
N PRO A 372 28.76 -25.59 3.30
CA PRO A 372 29.38 -24.29 3.03
C PRO A 372 29.59 -24.02 1.54
N GLN A 373 29.50 -22.74 1.20
CA GLN A 373 29.67 -22.11 -0.11
C GLN A 373 30.48 -22.92 -1.15
N SER A 374 29.82 -23.24 -2.27
CA SER A 374 30.37 -23.07 -3.62
C SER A 374 29.25 -23.18 -4.67
N GLY A 375 28.97 -22.07 -5.37
CA GLY A 375 28.46 -22.04 -6.75
C GLY A 375 27.05 -22.55 -7.10
N THR A 376 26.34 -21.70 -7.85
CA THR A 376 25.26 -21.96 -8.84
C THR A 376 23.79 -21.80 -8.42
N THR A 377 23.30 -20.57 -8.64
CA THR A 377 21.96 -20.15 -9.07
C THR A 377 21.39 -21.04 -10.18
N LYS A 378 20.06 -21.26 -10.18
CA LYS A 378 19.35 -21.58 -11.42
C LYS A 378 18.63 -20.29 -11.91
N PRO A 379 19.04 -19.69 -13.03
CA PRO A 379 18.55 -18.39 -13.51
C PRO A 379 17.09 -18.44 -13.97
N SER A 380 16.37 -17.32 -13.88
CA SER A 380 15.21 -17.10 -14.74
C SER A 380 15.69 -17.12 -16.20
N LYS A 381 15.02 -17.90 -17.05
CA LYS A 381 15.44 -18.03 -18.45
C LYS A 381 15.16 -16.70 -19.15
N PRO A 382 16.12 -16.16 -19.94
CA PRO A 382 15.87 -15.00 -20.79
C PRO A 382 14.63 -15.21 -21.67
N SER A 383 13.89 -14.14 -21.98
CA SER A 383 12.62 -14.23 -22.73
C SER A 383 12.80 -15.04 -24.02
N ASP A 384 13.94 -14.85 -24.69
CA ASP A 384 14.48 -15.80 -25.64
C ASP A 384 16.01 -15.66 -25.78
N ALA A 385 16.62 -16.58 -26.51
CA ALA A 385 18.07 -16.61 -26.71
C ALA A 385 18.60 -15.44 -27.58
N LYS A 386 17.78 -14.89 -28.48
CA LYS A 386 18.19 -13.77 -29.33
C LYS A 386 18.25 -12.49 -28.52
N LEU A 387 17.27 -12.25 -27.63
CA LEU A 387 17.28 -11.14 -26.69
C LEU A 387 18.52 -11.21 -25.78
N GLN A 388 18.83 -12.38 -25.23
CA GLN A 388 20.03 -12.54 -24.40
C GLN A 388 21.32 -12.23 -25.16
N ASP A 389 21.43 -12.72 -26.41
CA ASP A 389 22.57 -12.43 -27.28
C ASP A 389 22.69 -10.93 -27.57
N LEU A 390 21.57 -10.25 -27.84
CA LEU A 390 21.54 -8.79 -27.99
C LEU A 390 22.04 -8.10 -26.71
N VAL A 391 21.49 -8.42 -25.54
CA VAL A 391 21.88 -7.79 -24.27
C VAL A 391 23.37 -7.97 -24.00
N ASN A 392 23.91 -9.17 -24.25
CA ASN A 392 25.35 -9.44 -24.12
C ASN A 392 26.18 -8.57 -25.08
N LYS A 393 25.77 -8.46 -26.35
CA LYS A 393 26.44 -7.62 -27.35
C LYS A 393 26.38 -6.14 -27.00
N MET A 394 25.22 -5.66 -26.57
CA MET A 394 25.05 -4.28 -26.09
C MET A 394 25.92 -4.01 -24.87
N ARG A 395 25.95 -4.92 -23.88
CA ARG A 395 26.76 -4.78 -22.66
C ARG A 395 28.25 -4.74 -22.98
N ALA A 396 28.70 -5.52 -23.97
CA ALA A 396 30.08 -5.49 -24.45
C ALA A 396 30.41 -4.22 -25.24
N ALA A 397 29.46 -3.73 -26.07
CA ALA A 397 29.63 -2.55 -26.91
C ALA A 397 29.42 -1.21 -26.18
N ASP A 398 28.88 -1.23 -24.96
CA ASP A 398 28.69 -0.03 -24.14
C ASP A 398 30.03 0.48 -23.60
N VAL A 399 30.74 1.22 -24.45
CA VAL A 399 32.01 1.90 -24.12
C VAL A 399 31.81 3.06 -23.14
N ASP A 400 30.57 3.55 -23.02
CA ASP A 400 30.21 4.67 -22.17
C ASP A 400 29.76 4.23 -20.77
N LYS A 401 29.57 2.94 -20.50
CA LYS A 401 29.25 2.45 -19.16
C LYS A 401 30.28 2.88 -18.12
N ALA A 402 29.83 2.98 -16.87
CA ALA A 402 30.74 3.18 -15.75
C ALA A 402 31.56 1.90 -15.52
N GLY A 403 32.88 2.04 -15.43
CA GLY A 403 33.80 0.95 -15.17
C GLY A 403 33.93 0.61 -13.67
N PRO A 404 34.71 -0.42 -13.33
CA PRO A 404 35.02 -0.74 -11.94
C PRO A 404 35.64 0.47 -11.21
N GLY A 405 34.99 0.92 -10.14
CA GLY A 405 35.44 2.06 -9.34
C GLY A 405 34.99 3.44 -9.85
N ASP A 406 34.25 3.51 -10.96
CA ASP A 406 33.65 4.78 -11.43
C ASP A 406 32.44 5.21 -10.57
N TYR A 407 31.98 4.37 -9.66
CA TYR A 407 31.03 4.73 -8.63
C TYR A 407 31.20 3.82 -7.41
N LYS A 408 30.70 4.28 -6.27
CA LYS A 408 30.60 3.52 -5.03
C LYS A 408 29.23 3.74 -4.44
N LEU A 409 28.54 2.64 -4.16
CA LEU A 409 27.25 2.66 -3.49
C LEU A 409 27.40 2.43 -1.99
N ASP A 410 26.48 3.02 -1.23
CA ASP A 410 26.14 2.58 0.11
C ASP A 410 24.64 2.28 0.11
N TRP A 411 24.32 0.98 0.01
CA TRP A 411 22.93 0.53 0.11
C TRP A 411 22.32 0.85 1.48
N GLY A 412 23.13 1.15 2.50
CA GLY A 412 22.64 1.52 3.81
C GLY A 412 21.85 0.40 4.46
N SER A 413 20.74 0.77 5.10
CA SER A 413 19.87 -0.16 5.81
C SER A 413 18.74 -0.62 4.91
N LYS A 414 18.24 -1.83 5.16
CA LYS A 414 17.00 -2.29 4.52
C LYS A 414 15.85 -1.40 5.00
N GLU A 415 15.03 -0.93 4.07
CA GLU A 415 13.92 -0.01 4.32
C GLU A 415 12.91 -0.60 5.32
N THR A 416 12.43 0.25 6.23
CA THR A 416 11.42 -0.07 7.26
C THR A 416 10.38 1.05 7.32
N GLY A 417 9.31 0.89 6.55
CA GLY A 417 8.22 1.87 6.46
C GLY A 417 8.55 3.04 5.53
N THR A 418 8.21 4.26 5.95
CA THR A 418 8.48 5.50 5.18
C THR A 418 9.49 6.42 5.86
N SER A 419 10.02 6.01 7.01
CA SER A 419 10.99 6.78 7.78
C SER A 419 12.35 6.75 7.09
N ASP A 420 13.08 7.84 7.17
CA ASP A 420 14.48 7.86 6.76
C ASP A 420 15.33 7.10 7.79
N ASN A 421 15.73 5.89 7.42
CA ASN A 421 16.55 5.01 8.25
C ASN A 421 17.99 4.88 7.69
N SER A 422 18.30 5.63 6.63
CA SER A 422 19.62 5.64 6.03
C SER A 422 20.48 6.69 6.72
N LYS A 423 21.76 6.36 6.95
CA LYS A 423 22.72 7.34 7.49
C LYS A 423 23.45 8.10 6.40
N ASN A 424 23.43 7.54 5.19
CA ASN A 424 24.24 7.95 4.06
C ASN A 424 23.37 7.89 2.80
N ASP A 425 23.70 8.76 1.86
CA ASP A 425 23.22 8.68 0.49
C ASP A 425 23.55 7.34 -0.19
N LEU A 426 22.70 6.94 -1.15
CA LEU A 426 22.93 5.75 -1.97
C LEU A 426 24.24 5.85 -2.76
N PHE A 427 24.50 6.97 -3.44
CA PHE A 427 25.77 7.20 -4.14
C PHE A 427 26.76 7.91 -3.23
N VAL A 428 27.75 7.18 -2.73
CA VAL A 428 28.86 7.74 -1.94
C VAL A 428 29.88 8.44 -2.84
N TYR A 429 30.05 7.94 -4.06
CA TYR A 429 30.98 8.49 -5.03
C TYR A 429 30.53 8.14 -6.44
N VAL A 430 30.72 9.09 -7.37
CA VAL A 430 30.66 8.87 -8.81
C VAL A 430 31.83 9.61 -9.45
N ASN A 431 32.54 8.94 -10.36
CA ASN A 431 33.58 9.53 -11.18
C ASN A 431 32.94 10.43 -12.25
N GLU A 432 32.86 11.73 -11.97
CA GLU A 432 32.21 12.69 -12.86
C GLU A 432 33.00 12.95 -14.16
N THR A 433 34.17 12.34 -14.37
CA THR A 433 34.79 12.34 -15.71
C THR A 433 33.92 11.64 -16.74
N LEU A 434 33.03 10.73 -16.32
CA LEU A 434 31.97 10.16 -17.16
C LEU A 434 31.11 11.24 -17.82
N TYR A 435 30.88 12.36 -17.14
CA TYR A 435 30.00 13.45 -17.61
C TYR A 435 30.59 14.20 -18.80
N GLN A 436 31.89 14.04 -19.06
CA GLN A 436 32.54 14.61 -20.24
C GLN A 436 32.22 13.82 -21.51
N ARG A 437 31.76 12.56 -21.38
CA ARG A 437 31.35 11.75 -22.53
C ARG A 437 30.03 12.29 -23.07
N PRO A 438 29.88 12.46 -24.41
CA PRO A 438 28.70 13.10 -25.00
C PRO A 438 27.36 12.48 -24.58
N VAL A 439 27.29 11.15 -24.38
CA VAL A 439 26.04 10.47 -23.99
C VAL A 439 25.52 10.93 -22.61
N TYR A 440 26.42 11.25 -21.67
CA TYR A 440 26.06 11.80 -20.37
C TYR A 440 25.92 13.33 -20.44
N ALA A 441 26.87 14.03 -21.06
CA ALA A 441 26.89 15.49 -21.12
C ALA A 441 25.58 16.07 -21.67
N ASN A 442 25.10 15.50 -22.78
CA ASN A 442 23.88 15.97 -23.42
C ASN A 442 22.64 15.67 -22.57
N PHE A 443 22.61 14.54 -21.88
CA PHE A 443 21.51 14.15 -21.00
C PHE A 443 21.48 14.98 -19.70
N ILE A 444 22.63 15.18 -19.08
CA ILE A 444 22.78 16.00 -17.88
C ILE A 444 22.39 17.45 -18.18
N THR A 445 22.67 17.96 -19.38
CA THR A 445 22.18 19.28 -19.81
C THR A 445 20.65 19.33 -19.83
N VAL A 446 19.97 18.26 -20.27
CA VAL A 446 18.50 18.17 -20.22
C VAL A 446 17.99 18.24 -18.77
N VAL A 447 18.62 17.48 -17.86
CA VAL A 447 18.27 17.45 -16.42
C VAL A 447 18.52 18.82 -15.76
N GLN A 448 19.74 19.36 -15.89
CA GLN A 448 20.15 20.59 -15.19
C GLN A 448 19.48 21.86 -15.72
N LYS A 449 19.03 21.86 -16.99
CA LYS A 449 18.26 22.97 -17.57
C LYS A 449 16.75 22.86 -17.32
N ASN A 450 16.30 21.85 -16.55
CA ASN A 450 14.88 21.61 -16.23
C ASN A 450 14.00 21.65 -17.47
N LEU A 451 14.36 20.89 -18.51
CA LEU A 451 13.64 20.90 -19.79
C LEU A 451 12.29 20.16 -19.76
N PHE A 452 11.90 19.62 -18.61
CA PHE A 452 10.65 18.89 -18.34
C PHE A 452 10.09 19.35 -16.99
N THR A 453 8.78 19.21 -16.78
CA THR A 453 8.07 19.64 -15.58
C THR A 453 7.60 18.43 -14.77
N PRO A 454 8.28 18.07 -13.67
CA PRO A 454 7.99 16.81 -12.96
C PRO A 454 6.56 16.65 -12.43
N ASP A 455 5.77 17.72 -12.35
CA ASP A 455 4.39 17.68 -11.89
C ASP A 455 3.46 17.32 -13.05
N VAL A 456 2.99 16.07 -13.10
CA VAL A 456 2.22 15.54 -14.24
C VAL A 456 0.87 16.23 -14.45
N CYS A 457 0.42 17.04 -13.49
CA CYS A 457 -0.79 17.85 -13.61
C CYS A 457 -0.50 19.29 -14.12
N LYS A 458 0.71 19.57 -14.61
CA LYS A 458 1.06 20.82 -15.31
C LYS A 458 1.39 20.53 -16.76
N ALA A 459 0.92 21.40 -17.65
CA ALA A 459 1.18 21.25 -19.08
C ALA A 459 2.67 21.42 -19.39
N GLU A 460 3.18 20.57 -20.26
CA GLU A 460 4.55 20.65 -20.73
C GLU A 460 4.79 21.88 -21.62
N ALA A 461 5.99 22.47 -21.50
CA ALA A 461 6.39 23.55 -22.39
C ALA A 461 6.43 23.06 -23.86
N SER A 462 6.15 23.95 -24.82
CA SER A 462 6.19 23.55 -26.24
C SER A 462 7.53 22.90 -26.61
N MET A 463 7.49 21.80 -27.38
CA MET A 463 8.68 21.11 -27.89
C MET A 463 9.33 21.92 -29.02
N SER A 464 9.94 23.06 -28.67
CA SER A 464 10.49 24.03 -29.61
C SER A 464 11.80 24.67 -29.08
N GLY A 465 12.46 25.46 -29.93
CA GLY A 465 13.65 26.23 -29.56
C GLY A 465 14.77 25.38 -28.94
N PHE A 466 15.37 25.91 -27.87
CA PHE A 466 16.48 25.26 -27.15
C PHE A 466 16.09 23.88 -26.60
N ARG A 467 14.86 23.73 -26.09
CA ARG A 467 14.36 22.47 -25.55
C ARG A 467 14.44 21.36 -26.61
N LYS A 468 13.86 21.62 -27.79
CA LYS A 468 13.87 20.66 -28.89
C LYS A 468 15.28 20.40 -29.40
N SER A 469 16.12 21.44 -29.59
CA SER A 469 17.48 21.23 -30.09
C SER A 469 18.34 20.41 -29.14
N GLN A 470 18.21 20.61 -27.82
CA GLN A 470 18.98 19.87 -26.82
C GLN A 470 18.52 18.40 -26.74
N ILE A 471 17.20 18.15 -26.75
CA ILE A 471 16.65 16.79 -26.77
C ILE A 471 17.05 16.07 -28.06
N GLN A 472 16.99 16.75 -29.20
CA GLN A 472 17.40 16.18 -30.49
C GLN A 472 18.90 15.84 -30.49
N LEU A 473 19.76 16.74 -29.99
CA LEU A 473 21.20 16.47 -29.87
C LEU A 473 21.49 15.25 -28.99
N MET A 474 20.79 15.13 -27.86
CA MET A 474 20.89 13.96 -26.98
C MET A 474 20.45 12.68 -27.70
N LEU A 475 19.28 12.68 -28.34
CA LEU A 475 18.77 11.52 -29.07
C LEU A 475 19.69 11.13 -30.23
N ASP A 476 20.21 12.10 -30.99
CA ASP A 476 21.17 11.86 -32.07
C ASP A 476 22.46 11.27 -31.55
N THR A 477 22.94 11.75 -30.41
CA THR A 477 24.12 11.20 -29.73
C THR A 477 23.89 9.74 -29.33
N TRP A 478 22.80 9.44 -28.64
CA TRP A 478 22.49 8.06 -28.19
C TRP A 478 22.26 7.11 -29.36
N THR A 479 21.55 7.57 -30.40
CA THR A 479 21.25 6.76 -31.58
C THR A 479 22.43 6.58 -32.54
N SER A 480 23.54 7.30 -32.32
CA SER A 480 24.80 7.09 -33.04
C SER A 480 25.67 5.98 -32.41
N THR A 481 25.35 5.55 -31.19
CA THR A 481 26.16 4.58 -30.46
C THR A 481 26.04 3.17 -31.06
N GLN A 482 27.11 2.37 -30.90
CA GLN A 482 27.07 0.97 -31.31
C GLN A 482 26.00 0.17 -30.54
N VAL A 483 25.73 0.54 -29.29
CA VAL A 483 24.69 -0.07 -28.46
C VAL A 483 23.32 0.10 -29.11
N PHE A 484 22.97 1.33 -29.51
CA PHE A 484 21.71 1.58 -30.19
C PHE A 484 21.63 0.90 -31.56
N ASN A 485 22.72 0.90 -32.33
CA ASN A 485 22.76 0.23 -33.63
C ASN A 485 22.46 -1.28 -33.52
N LEU A 486 22.97 -1.94 -32.47
CA LEU A 486 22.65 -3.34 -32.18
C LEU A 486 21.15 -3.53 -31.87
N ALA A 487 20.57 -2.65 -31.05
CA ALA A 487 19.15 -2.69 -30.73
C ALA A 487 18.25 -2.46 -31.95
N PHE A 488 18.58 -1.46 -32.78
CA PHE A 488 17.89 -1.20 -34.04
C PHE A 488 17.96 -2.40 -34.99
N GLN A 489 19.15 -2.96 -35.19
CA GLN A 489 19.34 -4.14 -36.04
C GLN A 489 18.53 -5.34 -35.53
N PHE A 490 18.53 -5.58 -34.22
CA PHE A 490 17.72 -6.63 -33.62
C PHE A 490 16.22 -6.43 -33.87
N LEU A 491 15.70 -5.23 -33.68
CA LEU A 491 14.29 -4.93 -33.93
C LEU A 491 13.92 -5.16 -35.39
N LYS A 492 14.79 -4.72 -36.31
CA LYS A 492 14.64 -4.92 -37.75
C LYS A 492 14.63 -6.41 -38.12
N ASP A 493 15.60 -7.17 -37.63
CA ASP A 493 15.75 -8.61 -37.94
C ASP A 493 14.62 -9.46 -37.33
N ASN A 494 13.96 -8.98 -36.29
CA ASN A 494 12.82 -9.66 -35.66
C ASN A 494 11.47 -9.05 -36.09
N GLY A 495 11.43 -8.33 -37.20
CA GLY A 495 10.20 -7.94 -37.88
C GLY A 495 9.42 -6.82 -37.19
N ASN A 496 10.06 -6.01 -36.37
CA ASN A 496 9.41 -4.84 -35.79
C ASN A 496 9.01 -3.85 -36.90
N LYS A 497 7.72 -3.54 -37.00
CA LYS A 497 7.14 -2.72 -38.07
C LYS A 497 7.70 -1.28 -38.14
N HIS A 498 8.31 -0.78 -37.07
CA HIS A 498 8.86 0.57 -37.01
C HIS A 498 10.35 0.64 -37.35
N ALA A 499 11.08 -0.47 -37.25
CA ALA A 499 12.53 -0.53 -37.45
C ALA A 499 12.90 -0.80 -38.93
N THR A 500 12.43 0.04 -39.86
CA THR A 500 12.69 -0.13 -41.30
C THR A 500 14.06 0.43 -41.70
N ASP A 501 14.25 1.71 -41.42
CA ASP A 501 15.46 2.51 -41.64
C ASP A 501 15.63 3.45 -40.44
N LEU A 502 16.85 3.95 -40.26
CA LEU A 502 17.22 4.66 -39.05
C LEU A 502 16.48 5.99 -38.91
N ASP A 503 16.22 6.72 -39.99
CA ASP A 503 15.58 8.03 -39.95
C ASP A 503 14.08 7.92 -39.61
N THR A 504 13.39 6.96 -40.26
CA THR A 504 12.00 6.63 -39.93
C THR A 504 11.89 6.15 -38.49
N PHE A 505 12.81 5.28 -38.06
CA PHE A 505 12.78 4.75 -36.70
C PHE A 505 13.07 5.84 -35.67
N LYS A 506 14.02 6.75 -35.91
CA LYS A 506 14.30 7.88 -35.01
C LYS A 506 13.11 8.82 -34.90
N THR A 507 12.38 9.06 -36.00
CA THR A 507 11.13 9.83 -35.99
C THR A 507 10.07 9.14 -35.11
N PHE A 508 9.90 7.83 -35.29
CA PHE A 508 9.00 7.04 -34.44
C PHE A 508 9.43 7.08 -32.96
N LEU A 509 10.72 6.92 -32.66
CA LEU A 509 11.23 6.96 -31.30
C LEU A 509 11.04 8.32 -30.65
N PHE A 510 11.17 9.41 -31.41
CA PHE A 510 10.89 10.74 -30.88
C PHE A 510 9.44 10.81 -30.38
N ASN A 511 8.49 10.30 -31.16
CA ASN A 511 7.09 10.25 -30.77
C ASN A 511 6.84 9.27 -29.61
N LEU A 512 7.45 8.08 -29.66
CA LEU A 512 7.31 7.06 -28.62
C LEU A 512 7.76 7.60 -27.25
N TRP A 513 8.90 8.26 -27.19
CA TRP A 513 9.51 8.69 -25.93
C TRP A 513 9.06 10.09 -25.50
N PHE A 514 8.87 11.03 -26.42
CA PHE A 514 8.59 12.43 -26.10
C PHE A 514 7.17 12.88 -26.45
N GLY A 515 6.34 12.02 -27.05
CA GLY A 515 4.94 12.31 -27.23
C GLY A 515 4.25 12.45 -25.87
N THR A 516 3.51 13.54 -25.71
CA THR A 516 2.90 13.91 -24.45
C THR A 516 1.50 13.32 -24.31
N TYR A 517 1.10 13.08 -23.08
CA TYR A 517 -0.22 12.61 -22.71
C TYR A 517 -0.56 13.06 -21.30
N SER A 518 -1.84 13.08 -20.96
CA SER A 518 -2.28 13.45 -19.61
C SER A 518 -2.32 12.25 -18.66
N ARG A 519 -1.78 12.45 -17.45
CA ARG A 519 -2.02 11.59 -16.26
C ARG A 519 -2.99 12.23 -15.25
N CYS A 520 -3.56 13.38 -15.60
CA CYS A 520 -4.51 14.16 -14.79
C CYS A 520 -5.76 14.55 -15.60
N ASN A 521 -6.69 15.29 -14.99
CA ASN A 521 -7.78 15.88 -15.75
C ASN A 521 -7.28 17.16 -16.43
N GLY A 522 -7.06 17.13 -17.75
CA GLY A 522 -6.76 18.33 -18.56
C GLY A 522 -5.40 18.33 -19.26
N PRO A 523 -4.29 18.68 -18.58
CA PRO A 523 -3.03 19.01 -19.24
C PRO A 523 -2.22 17.78 -19.65
N ASP A 524 -1.63 17.82 -20.85
CA ASP A 524 -0.60 16.87 -21.28
C ASP A 524 0.72 17.19 -20.57
N GLY A 525 0.85 16.64 -19.36
CA GLY A 525 1.97 16.89 -18.45
C GLY A 525 2.94 15.72 -18.29
N SER A 526 2.87 14.69 -19.13
CA SER A 526 3.73 13.50 -19.00
C SER A 526 4.18 12.98 -20.35
N SER A 527 5.34 12.33 -20.38
CA SER A 527 5.87 11.59 -21.52
C SER A 527 6.66 10.37 -21.04
N GLY A 528 6.88 9.38 -21.91
CA GLY A 528 7.65 8.19 -21.52
C GLY A 528 9.10 8.51 -21.12
N PHE A 529 9.73 9.48 -21.79
CA PHE A 529 11.07 9.94 -21.44
C PHE A 529 11.09 10.62 -20.09
N GLU A 530 10.09 11.45 -19.80
CA GLU A 530 9.95 12.09 -18.51
C GLU A 530 9.79 11.05 -17.40
N HIS A 531 8.82 10.14 -17.53
CA HIS A 531 8.58 9.09 -16.55
C HIS A 531 9.83 8.25 -16.24
N VAL A 532 10.58 7.84 -17.28
CA VAL A 532 11.72 6.93 -17.13
C VAL A 532 13.00 7.67 -16.76
N PHE A 533 13.40 8.69 -17.53
CA PHE A 533 14.72 9.29 -17.44
C PHE A 533 14.78 10.53 -16.55
N ILE A 534 13.73 11.36 -16.50
CA ILE A 534 13.75 12.60 -15.70
C ILE A 534 13.14 12.38 -14.31
N GLY A 535 12.06 11.63 -14.28
CA GLY A 535 11.17 11.45 -13.17
C GLY A 535 10.02 12.44 -13.14
N GLU A 536 8.90 11.98 -12.61
CA GLU A 536 7.65 12.72 -12.49
C GLU A 536 6.90 12.31 -11.21
N TRP A 537 6.02 13.16 -10.73
CA TRP A 537 5.23 12.95 -9.53
C TRP A 537 3.78 13.38 -9.70
N LYS A 538 2.92 12.78 -8.87
CA LYS A 538 1.51 13.09 -8.75
C LYS A 538 1.09 13.01 -7.29
N SER A 539 0.38 14.02 -6.81
CA SER A 539 -0.26 14.00 -5.48
C SER A 539 0.65 13.56 -4.32
N GLY A 540 1.86 14.10 -4.21
CA GLY A 540 2.78 13.76 -3.11
C GLY A 540 3.70 12.56 -3.38
N THR A 541 3.57 11.90 -4.53
CA THR A 541 4.26 10.63 -4.83
C THR A 541 5.04 10.70 -6.13
N VAL A 542 6.30 10.26 -6.13
CA VAL A 542 7.11 10.10 -7.34
C VAL A 542 6.67 8.84 -8.08
N ASP A 543 6.01 9.03 -9.22
CA ASP A 543 5.47 7.96 -10.05
C ASP A 543 6.60 7.30 -10.85
N GLY A 544 7.27 8.08 -11.69
CA GLY A 544 8.43 7.64 -12.48
C GLY A 544 9.72 8.30 -11.99
N GLN A 545 10.82 7.54 -11.96
CA GLN A 545 12.22 8.03 -11.97
C GLN A 545 13.13 6.79 -11.95
N HIS A 546 13.67 6.42 -13.11
CA HIS A 546 14.35 5.14 -13.34
C HIS A 546 15.72 5.30 -14.03
N SER A 547 16.37 6.45 -13.81
CA SER A 547 17.72 6.72 -14.27
C SER A 547 18.65 7.05 -13.11
N TRP A 548 19.69 6.23 -12.94
CA TRP A 548 20.72 6.45 -11.92
C TRP A 548 21.45 7.79 -12.09
N VAL A 549 21.63 8.24 -13.35
CA VAL A 549 22.28 9.52 -13.66
C VAL A 549 21.42 10.69 -13.16
N THR A 550 20.11 10.65 -13.40
CA THR A 550 19.20 11.70 -12.91
C THR A 550 19.09 11.68 -11.39
N TYR A 551 18.94 10.49 -10.81
CA TYR A 551 18.92 10.31 -9.36
C TYR A 551 20.17 10.91 -8.71
N TYR A 552 21.37 10.55 -9.19
CA TYR A 552 22.62 11.06 -8.63
C TYR A 552 22.77 12.58 -8.82
N ASN A 553 22.34 13.16 -9.96
CA ASN A 553 22.34 14.61 -10.14
C ASN A 553 21.42 15.34 -9.14
N PHE A 554 20.28 14.74 -8.78
CA PHE A 554 19.40 15.30 -7.76
C PHE A 554 19.90 15.05 -6.34
N GLN A 555 20.51 13.90 -6.06
CA GLN A 555 21.16 13.61 -4.78
C GLN A 555 22.30 14.59 -4.51
N LYS A 556 23.19 14.79 -5.48
CA LYS A 556 24.28 15.79 -5.42
C LYS A 556 23.77 17.23 -5.22
N ALA A 557 22.55 17.52 -5.66
CA ALA A 557 21.92 18.82 -5.50
C ALA A 557 21.09 18.94 -4.21
N ASP A 558 21.27 18.01 -3.25
CA ASP A 558 20.54 17.91 -1.99
C ASP A 558 19.01 17.85 -2.17
N LYS A 559 18.56 17.26 -3.28
CA LYS A 559 17.13 17.07 -3.58
C LYS A 559 16.64 15.66 -3.34
N ILE A 560 17.53 14.70 -3.11
CA ILE A 560 17.16 13.33 -2.79
C ILE A 560 17.50 13.08 -1.33
N ASN A 561 16.55 12.54 -0.60
CA ASN A 561 16.81 11.91 0.69
C ASN A 561 16.62 10.39 0.53
N TYR A 562 17.71 9.64 0.52
CA TYR A 562 17.65 8.18 0.44
C TYR A 562 17.16 7.60 1.76
N HIS A 563 16.24 6.63 1.76
CA HIS A 563 15.69 6.07 3.00
C HIS A 563 16.14 4.63 3.27
N GLY A 564 16.54 3.90 2.23
CA GLY A 564 17.01 2.51 2.34
C GLY A 564 16.55 1.62 1.19
N TYR A 565 17.02 0.37 1.17
CA TYR A 565 16.72 -0.60 0.10
C TYR A 565 15.69 -1.65 0.52
N TYR A 566 14.92 -2.16 -0.43
CA TYR A 566 14.14 -3.40 -0.27
C TYR A 566 14.94 -4.62 -0.71
N SER A 567 15.54 -4.52 -1.90
CA SER A 567 16.37 -5.55 -2.54
C SER A 567 17.39 -4.87 -3.45
N TYR A 568 18.48 -5.57 -3.75
CA TYR A 568 19.43 -5.16 -4.77
C TYR A 568 20.20 -6.36 -5.29
N VAL A 569 20.73 -6.21 -6.50
CA VAL A 569 21.54 -7.20 -7.19
C VAL A 569 22.91 -6.59 -7.44
N ALA A 570 23.85 -6.96 -6.56
CA ALA A 570 25.19 -6.39 -6.53
C ALA A 570 25.12 -4.85 -6.60
N ASP A 571 26.00 -4.23 -7.39
CA ASP A 571 25.95 -2.79 -7.66
C ASP A 571 25.30 -2.50 -9.03
N LEU A 572 24.50 -3.44 -9.56
CA LEU A 572 23.93 -3.37 -10.91
C LEU A 572 22.51 -2.82 -10.91
N THR A 573 21.70 -3.11 -9.90
CA THR A 573 20.34 -2.58 -9.76
C THR A 573 19.80 -2.84 -8.35
N GLY A 574 18.68 -2.22 -8.00
CA GLY A 574 17.93 -2.55 -6.80
C GLY A 574 16.60 -1.82 -6.71
N THR A 575 15.78 -2.26 -5.78
CA THR A 575 14.50 -1.66 -5.40
C THR A 575 14.68 -0.95 -4.05
N PHE A 576 14.41 0.35 -3.97
CA PHE A 576 14.65 1.18 -2.79
C PHE A 576 13.67 2.35 -2.65
N GLN A 577 13.70 3.01 -1.49
CA GLN A 577 12.86 4.14 -1.13
C GLN A 577 13.68 5.42 -0.99
N TYR A 578 13.06 6.55 -1.35
CA TYR A 578 13.63 7.88 -1.14
C TYR A 578 12.56 8.97 -1.26
N VAL A 579 12.87 10.17 -0.78
CA VAL A 579 12.12 11.38 -1.06
C VAL A 579 12.87 12.21 -2.10
N TRP A 580 12.17 12.67 -3.13
CA TRP A 580 12.68 13.65 -4.09
C TRP A 580 11.96 14.98 -3.89
N ALA A 581 12.72 16.01 -3.51
CA ALA A 581 12.24 17.29 -2.99
C ALA A 581 11.32 17.09 -1.77
N ASN A 582 10.02 16.94 -1.99
CA ASN A 582 9.02 16.66 -0.96
C ASN A 582 8.03 15.56 -1.38
N GLN A 583 8.40 14.78 -2.39
CA GLN A 583 7.58 13.74 -2.99
C GLN A 583 8.18 12.38 -2.64
N MET A 584 7.37 11.47 -2.11
CA MET A 584 7.83 10.16 -1.68
C MET A 584 7.90 9.20 -2.89
N LYS A 585 9.02 8.49 -3.06
CA LYS A 585 9.08 7.27 -3.88
C LYS A 585 9.20 6.07 -2.97
N LYS A 586 8.06 5.40 -2.70
CA LYS A 586 8.05 4.20 -1.85
C LYS A 586 8.84 3.05 -2.47
N LYS A 587 8.58 2.73 -3.74
CA LYS A 587 9.34 1.71 -4.47
C LYS A 587 9.82 2.30 -5.80
N GLY A 588 11.11 2.23 -6.01
CA GLY A 588 11.78 2.69 -7.21
C GLY A 588 13.09 1.94 -7.42
N GLY A 589 13.55 1.91 -8.65
CA GLY A 589 14.77 1.20 -9.00
C GLY A 589 15.22 1.58 -10.39
N PHE A 590 16.51 1.36 -10.65
CA PHE A 590 17.15 1.64 -11.93
C PHE A 590 18.36 0.74 -12.13
N LEU A 591 18.83 0.64 -13.37
CA LEU A 591 20.13 0.03 -13.66
C LEU A 591 21.20 1.02 -13.22
N ILE A 592 22.29 0.51 -12.65
CA ILE A 592 23.39 1.29 -12.13
C ILE A 592 24.65 0.96 -12.93
N GLY A 593 25.36 2.02 -13.33
CA GLY A 593 26.60 1.92 -14.09
C GLY A 593 26.43 1.58 -15.58
N THR A 594 25.21 1.44 -16.09
CA THR A 594 24.91 1.45 -17.53
C THR A 594 24.97 2.87 -18.10
N SER A 595 25.26 3.03 -19.39
CA SER A 595 25.14 4.35 -20.03
C SER A 595 23.67 4.71 -20.31
N PRO A 596 23.32 6.01 -20.39
CA PRO A 596 21.96 6.41 -20.77
C PRO A 596 21.52 5.86 -22.14
N ALA A 597 22.47 5.70 -23.07
CA ALA A 597 22.20 5.10 -24.38
C ALA A 597 21.90 3.60 -24.28
N PHE A 598 22.52 2.87 -23.35
CA PHE A 598 22.21 1.47 -23.07
C PHE A 598 20.80 1.31 -22.51
N ASP A 599 20.46 2.06 -21.46
CA ASP A 599 19.13 2.02 -20.85
C ASP A 599 18.05 2.35 -21.88
N PHE A 600 18.26 3.41 -22.68
CA PHE A 600 17.33 3.82 -23.73
C PHE A 600 17.12 2.73 -24.79
N SER A 601 18.21 2.07 -25.21
CA SER A 601 18.18 1.01 -26.21
C SER A 601 17.47 -0.24 -25.69
N LEU A 602 17.81 -0.66 -24.46
CA LEU A 602 17.21 -1.83 -23.81
C LEU A 602 15.71 -1.61 -23.57
N PHE A 603 15.32 -0.49 -22.98
CA PHE A 603 13.93 -0.18 -22.70
C PHE A 603 13.10 -0.01 -23.99
N THR A 604 13.70 0.52 -25.06
CA THR A 604 13.05 0.56 -26.38
C THR A 604 12.78 -0.85 -26.91
N VAL A 605 13.77 -1.75 -26.88
CA VAL A 605 13.59 -3.13 -27.34
C VAL A 605 12.54 -3.86 -26.51
N CYS A 606 12.64 -3.75 -25.19
CA CYS A 606 11.71 -4.37 -24.26
C CYS A 606 10.27 -3.88 -24.48
N SER A 607 10.07 -2.57 -24.63
CA SER A 607 8.73 -2.00 -24.81
C SER A 607 8.09 -2.38 -26.15
N LEU A 608 8.89 -2.56 -27.20
CA LEU A 608 8.38 -2.84 -28.54
C LEU A 608 8.20 -4.33 -28.84
N MET A 609 8.88 -5.22 -28.11
CA MET A 609 8.89 -6.67 -28.39
C MET A 609 8.42 -7.53 -27.21
N TYR A 610 8.53 -7.02 -25.98
CA TYR A 610 8.39 -7.78 -24.74
C TYR A 610 7.64 -6.98 -23.66
N SER A 611 6.67 -6.15 -24.05
CA SER A 611 5.86 -5.33 -23.15
C SER A 611 5.06 -6.19 -22.16
N GLY A 612 4.80 -5.66 -20.96
CA GLY A 612 4.16 -6.36 -19.86
C GLY A 612 5.01 -6.35 -18.59
N ASN A 613 4.46 -6.92 -17.51
CA ASN A 613 5.16 -7.06 -16.24
C ASN A 613 6.28 -8.10 -16.37
N GLU A 614 7.52 -7.69 -16.12
CA GLU A 614 8.74 -8.49 -16.30
C GLU A 614 8.78 -9.23 -17.66
N GLY A 615 8.18 -8.64 -18.69
CA GLY A 615 8.02 -9.30 -19.99
C GLY A 615 9.34 -9.50 -20.72
N CYS A 616 10.32 -8.64 -20.44
CA CYS A 616 11.64 -8.62 -21.06
C CYS A 616 12.70 -9.14 -20.08
N ARG A 617 12.88 -10.47 -20.02
CA ARG A 617 13.81 -11.17 -19.13
C ARG A 617 15.15 -11.37 -19.82
N TYR A 618 16.23 -11.05 -19.12
CA TYR A 618 17.59 -11.19 -19.63
C TYR A 618 18.55 -11.40 -18.45
N SER A 619 19.85 -11.47 -18.73
CA SER A 619 20.88 -11.43 -17.71
C SER A 619 21.97 -10.44 -18.11
N ILE A 620 22.48 -9.69 -17.14
CA ILE A 620 23.67 -8.84 -17.28
C ILE A 620 24.67 -9.29 -16.24
N ASP A 621 25.93 -9.48 -16.66
CA ASP A 621 27.04 -9.84 -15.77
C ASP A 621 26.77 -11.10 -14.92
N GLY A 622 25.97 -12.04 -15.45
CA GLY A 622 25.60 -13.29 -14.78
C GLY A 622 24.38 -13.17 -13.84
N HIS A 623 23.79 -11.99 -13.72
CA HIS A 623 22.62 -11.73 -12.90
C HIS A 623 21.34 -11.72 -13.75
N PRO A 624 20.34 -12.56 -13.45
CA PRO A 624 19.05 -12.52 -14.12
C PRO A 624 18.30 -11.25 -13.70
N LEU A 625 17.74 -10.56 -14.67
CA LEU A 625 16.98 -9.32 -14.52
C LEU A 625 15.77 -9.35 -15.45
N ALA A 626 14.84 -8.43 -15.24
CA ALA A 626 13.78 -8.17 -16.21
C ALA A 626 13.58 -6.68 -16.43
N VAL A 627 12.80 -6.34 -17.45
CA VAL A 627 12.21 -5.01 -17.64
C VAL A 627 10.70 -5.16 -17.70
N THR A 628 10.02 -4.37 -16.87
CA THR A 628 8.58 -4.09 -16.98
C THR A 628 8.41 -2.88 -17.88
N SER A 629 7.54 -2.96 -18.88
CA SER A 629 7.29 -1.84 -19.78
C SER A 629 5.89 -1.85 -20.39
N TYR A 630 5.31 -0.67 -20.55
CA TYR A 630 3.97 -0.48 -21.11
C TYR A 630 3.94 0.71 -22.08
N THR A 631 3.12 0.60 -23.11
CA THR A 631 2.81 1.68 -24.06
C THR A 631 1.35 2.08 -23.98
N GLN A 632 1.01 3.25 -24.49
CA GLN A 632 -0.35 3.75 -24.58
C GLN A 632 -0.55 4.65 -25.79
N SER A 633 -1.80 5.02 -26.06
CA SER A 633 -2.14 5.98 -27.10
C SER A 633 -1.86 7.43 -26.66
N CYS A 634 -1.47 8.26 -27.61
CA CYS A 634 -1.24 9.70 -27.45
C CYS A 634 -1.46 10.40 -28.81
N ASP A 635 -1.42 11.73 -28.84
CA ASP A 635 -1.58 12.51 -30.09
C ASP A 635 -0.52 12.17 -31.16
N ALA A 636 0.66 11.73 -30.72
CA ALA A 636 1.74 11.28 -31.60
C ALA A 636 1.58 9.82 -32.08
N GLY A 637 0.48 9.15 -31.72
CA GLY A 637 0.17 7.75 -32.04
C GLY A 637 0.36 6.83 -30.84
N THR A 638 1.52 6.18 -30.75
CA THR A 638 1.89 5.30 -29.63
C THR A 638 3.01 5.93 -28.83
N CYS A 639 2.79 6.10 -27.53
CA CYS A 639 3.75 6.62 -26.58
C CYS A 639 4.12 5.56 -25.54
N LEU A 640 5.33 5.64 -25.01
CA LEU A 640 5.75 4.86 -23.86
C LEU A 640 5.06 5.41 -22.61
N SER A 641 4.45 4.52 -21.83
CA SER A 641 3.84 4.86 -20.54
C SER A 641 4.87 4.72 -19.42
N THR A 642 5.55 3.57 -19.33
CA THR A 642 6.60 3.32 -18.34
C THR A 642 7.57 2.25 -18.82
N SER A 643 8.81 2.29 -18.35
CA SER A 643 9.79 1.23 -18.50
C SER A 643 10.82 1.28 -17.38
N TYR A 644 11.05 0.16 -16.69
CA TYR A 644 12.01 0.10 -15.58
C TYR A 644 12.53 -1.33 -15.37
N PRO A 645 13.74 -1.48 -14.81
CA PRO A 645 14.29 -2.79 -14.50
C PRO A 645 13.64 -3.39 -13.24
N VAL A 646 13.65 -4.71 -13.17
CA VAL A 646 13.24 -5.51 -12.01
C VAL A 646 14.38 -6.46 -11.68
N ASP A 647 14.74 -6.51 -10.39
CA ASP A 647 15.90 -7.19 -9.84
C ASP A 647 15.64 -8.64 -9.40
#